data_AF-A0A4U0X646-F1
#
_entry.id   AF-A0A4U0X646-F1
#
_cell.length_a   1.000
_cell.length_b   1.000
_cell.length_c   1.000
_cell.angle_alpha   90.00
_cell.angle_beta   90.00
_cell.angle_gamma   90.00
#
_symmetry.space_group_name_H-M   'P 1'
#
loop_
_entity.id
_entity.type
_entity.pdbx_description
1 polymer ?
#
loop_
_entity_poly.entity_id
_entity_poly.type
_entity_poly.pdbx_seq_one_letter_code
_entity_poly.pdbx_strand_id
1 'polypeptide(L)'
;MPHDLPWRVQVRDHPGSSAQDIHDEPEWTGGHQHRIGFKNRQDRLPGLTHDEDAGEDPGSTLSSSTSDPNSVTEEEFDEEAKRDLEQLENRQERGDLVNFRDIISGEKDFHLRYPENRSLGWRYVLDCTEDGVKNKPKWPANIKKRKKQDEAQKAKDSHTADGVEMEDDQNGNKQTQNEDSDAREESDWKRSQGENGKHNEAYAADDEQGGGDEKQKSEYDKLLERYTPQEIALLRTLQHEKDYRKQLKSNDGKRKSPQTHNRSEISIDVQDNFSPDNWLPRSEDLIRLTGKHPLNAEAMLTKLFEGGLITPNELHYVRNHGAVPRLLWEYHELDVEDGKLVLSMDDLKEKFEPINIPVSLACDGNRRKELNMIKKSKGFNWGSGATGCVYWKGPLLRDVLLAAGVKEGKSTGGSERWVNFQGADEPSEGKYETCIPLDYAMDPTNDVMLAYEMNDVPLPPDHGYPVRLIIPGYVGGRCVKWLKKVWVTDHENTSHYHIWDNRVLPSFITEKDGEFADAMFNHPDTACNEQNLNSVVVKPAQGEKLPLTDTRKGKTYRVEGYAYDGGGHEVQRVEVSLDGGETWLYCIRRFPNYPIRHGNKFWTWLHWYVDVSMVHLLQAKSISVRAWNVFKNTQPENPAWNTMGMMNNCWYVIKSSIVQGEDEQVPHMLFRHPVEPGTGNGGWMQPSEENKIASAKQEAGAPEKQFTRQEIEKHDKEDDCWIVVGGKVYDATSVLAWHPGGKAAIIGHAGKVHQETSDEFESIHDGYAYQKLKECVLGVVTQKAASFMKANAEAAAKEKAESQGKGGDVVLQKNRWVPVKLRERKELSEDTRCFTFGLPDGMKDLGLGTCQHIQLGFHMEDKMLIRSYTPTRPLLPDPKDHDQSSQQNGASDGEVRAMQDGAGTFELVVKTYFPSAEQPGGAMSNILDCIPIGEEVEVRGPTGEITYSGNGVFDISGQEMKFTKINLVLGGSGLTPGYALIARALLGAGEEMQVRVIDANKSEADILLRDELDHFVQESKGRLKVAHVLSHPSEKWEGIKGHVNADIIRDNLFPPGEGSACFLCGPPAMIQKAALPALRDWGFEEDKDVFGF
;
A
#
# COMPACT_ATOMS: atom_id res chain seq x y z
N MET A 1 52.72 2.67 -29.04
CA MET A 1 52.99 2.59 -27.58
C MET A 1 54.06 3.62 -27.24
N PRO A 2 54.01 4.28 -26.07
CA PRO A 2 53.10 4.03 -24.94
C PRO A 2 51.92 5.01 -24.83
N HIS A 3 51.29 5.02 -23.66
CA HIS A 3 50.03 5.65 -23.23
C HIS A 3 50.05 7.18 -23.13
N ASP A 4 48.87 7.80 -23.02
CA ASP A 4 48.57 8.74 -21.93
C ASP A 4 47.05 8.84 -21.62
N LEU A 5 46.66 9.51 -20.52
CA LEU A 5 45.31 9.41 -19.93
C LEU A 5 44.36 10.61 -20.20
N PRO A 6 43.03 10.38 -20.33
CA PRO A 6 42.03 11.28 -19.76
C PRO A 6 41.93 11.02 -18.23
N TRP A 7 41.70 11.99 -17.35
CA TRP A 7 41.00 13.26 -17.48
C TRP A 7 41.71 14.33 -16.65
N ARG A 8 41.70 15.60 -17.08
CA ARG A 8 42.13 16.74 -16.25
C ARG A 8 41.03 17.81 -16.24
N VAL A 9 40.58 18.19 -15.06
CA VAL A 9 39.70 19.35 -14.88
C VAL A 9 40.52 20.61 -15.19
N GLN A 10 40.00 21.46 -16.07
CA GLN A 10 40.46 22.85 -16.22
C GLN A 10 39.45 23.76 -15.55
N VAL A 11 39.89 24.51 -14.54
CA VAL A 11 39.16 25.70 -14.09
C VAL A 11 39.27 26.75 -15.19
N ARG A 12 38.15 27.40 -15.51
CA ARG A 12 38.11 28.62 -16.32
C ARG A 12 37.43 29.70 -15.49
N ASP A 13 38.04 30.88 -15.44
CA ASP A 13 37.39 32.04 -14.85
C ASP A 13 36.18 32.44 -15.70
N HIS A 14 35.07 32.81 -15.03
CA HIS A 14 33.86 33.28 -15.70
C HIS A 14 34.14 34.66 -16.32
N PRO A 15 33.87 34.89 -17.62
CA PRO A 15 33.90 36.24 -18.16
C PRO A 15 32.72 37.01 -17.54
N GLY A 16 32.99 38.00 -16.70
CA GLY A 16 31.95 38.78 -16.04
C GLY A 16 31.00 39.47 -17.03
N SER A 17 29.79 39.78 -16.57
CA SER A 17 28.73 40.43 -17.36
C SER A 17 29.24 41.61 -18.18
N SER A 18 28.80 41.72 -19.44
CA SER A 18 29.24 42.79 -20.31
C SER A 18 28.65 44.14 -19.91
N ALA A 19 29.22 45.23 -20.43
CA ALA A 19 28.68 46.57 -20.23
C ALA A 19 27.27 46.76 -20.82
N GLN A 20 26.82 45.87 -21.71
CA GLN A 20 25.43 45.85 -22.19
C GLN A 20 24.53 45.14 -21.18
N ASP A 21 24.95 43.98 -20.67
CA ASP A 21 24.19 43.24 -19.65
C ASP A 21 23.97 44.09 -18.38
N ILE A 22 24.98 44.87 -17.97
CA ILE A 22 24.93 45.82 -16.84
C ILE A 22 24.03 47.04 -17.15
N HIS A 23 23.90 47.44 -18.42
CA HIS A 23 22.98 48.51 -18.84
C HIS A 23 21.53 48.00 -18.89
N ASP A 24 21.33 46.71 -19.18
CA ASP A 24 20.02 46.06 -19.29
C ASP A 24 19.59 45.37 -17.98
N GLU A 25 20.35 45.54 -16.88
CA GLU A 25 19.91 45.17 -15.53
C GLU A 25 18.65 45.98 -15.14
N PRO A 26 17.60 45.34 -14.61
CA PRO A 26 16.40 46.03 -14.19
C PRO A 26 16.67 46.96 -12.98
N GLU A 27 15.99 48.10 -12.91
CA GLU A 27 16.18 49.06 -11.82
C GLU A 27 15.63 48.52 -10.48
N TRP A 28 16.49 47.79 -9.76
CA TRP A 28 16.17 47.05 -8.51
C TRP A 28 15.52 47.90 -7.40
N THR A 29 15.63 49.23 -7.45
CA THR A 29 15.00 50.17 -6.51
C THR A 29 13.53 50.48 -6.80
N GLY A 30 13.01 50.12 -7.97
CA GLY A 30 11.66 50.49 -8.42
C GLY A 30 10.52 49.53 -8.05
N GLY A 31 10.82 48.29 -7.65
CA GLY A 31 9.83 47.21 -7.47
C GLY A 31 9.57 46.81 -6.02
N HIS A 32 8.31 46.82 -5.58
CA HIS A 32 7.90 46.50 -4.20
C HIS A 32 7.90 45.00 -3.82
N GLN A 33 8.84 44.18 -4.32
CA GLN A 33 8.84 42.71 -4.06
C GLN A 33 10.08 42.16 -3.34
N HIS A 34 11.08 42.98 -3.01
CA HIS A 34 12.29 42.53 -2.31
C HIS A 34 12.49 43.30 -1.00
N ARG A 35 11.71 42.94 0.02
CA ARG A 35 12.01 43.24 1.43
C ARG A 35 12.37 41.94 2.14
N ILE A 36 13.52 41.94 2.81
CA ILE A 36 13.87 40.92 3.81
C ILE A 36 12.76 40.91 4.88
N GLY A 37 12.33 39.72 5.30
CA GLY A 37 11.23 39.53 6.27
C GLY A 37 9.91 39.04 5.66
N PHE A 38 9.76 38.96 4.33
CA PHE A 38 8.60 38.30 3.71
C PHE A 38 8.90 36.85 3.29
N LYS A 39 7.99 35.95 3.68
CA LYS A 39 7.97 34.55 3.26
C LYS A 39 7.64 34.44 1.76
N ASN A 40 8.16 33.40 1.11
CA ASN A 40 7.92 33.11 -0.31
C ASN A 40 6.59 32.35 -0.53
N ARG A 41 6.31 31.93 -1.77
CA ARG A 41 5.10 31.15 -2.15
C ARG A 41 5.02 29.73 -1.54
N GLN A 42 5.97 29.36 -0.69
CA GLN A 42 6.07 28.08 0.03
C GLN A 42 6.17 28.31 1.56
N ASP A 43 5.84 29.52 2.02
CA ASP A 43 5.89 29.98 3.41
C ASP A 43 7.32 30.02 4.04
N ARG A 44 8.38 29.98 3.21
CA ARG A 44 9.80 30.00 3.64
C ARG A 44 10.42 31.39 3.48
N LEU A 45 11.24 31.85 4.43
CA LEU A 45 12.07 33.05 4.21
C LEU A 45 13.21 32.71 3.24
N PRO A 46 13.44 33.49 2.16
CA PRO A 46 14.60 33.32 1.30
C PRO A 46 15.85 33.99 1.91
N GLY A 47 16.92 33.21 2.15
CA GLY A 47 18.27 33.74 2.31
C GLY A 47 18.86 33.69 3.72
N LEU A 48 19.21 32.49 4.17
CA LEU A 48 20.44 32.24 4.93
C LEU A 48 21.22 31.18 4.14
N THR A 49 22.49 31.45 3.80
CA THR A 49 23.28 30.61 2.89
C THR A 49 24.54 30.01 3.52
N HIS A 50 24.97 30.51 4.68
CA HIS A 50 26.13 30.02 5.42
C HIS A 50 25.89 30.11 6.92
N ASP A 51 26.39 29.14 7.67
CA ASP A 51 26.24 29.08 9.13
C ASP A 51 26.97 30.24 9.84
N GLU A 52 27.98 30.83 9.19
CA GLU A 52 28.77 31.97 9.69
C GLU A 52 27.99 33.29 9.78
N ASP A 53 26.80 33.39 9.16
CA ASP A 53 25.92 34.58 9.30
C ASP A 53 25.22 34.62 10.68
N ALA A 54 25.19 33.51 11.42
CA ALA A 54 24.75 33.45 12.82
C ALA A 54 25.89 33.86 13.78
N GLY A 55 26.21 35.16 13.78
CA GLY A 55 27.49 35.67 14.29
C GLY A 55 27.86 35.35 15.74
N GLU A 56 28.87 34.50 15.93
CA GLU A 56 29.66 34.41 17.16
C GLU A 56 30.69 35.56 17.25
N ASP A 57 30.44 36.56 18.11
CA ASP A 57 31.51 37.40 18.69
C ASP A 57 31.51 37.22 20.22
N PRO A 58 32.42 36.40 20.79
CA PRO A 58 32.47 36.11 22.22
C PRO A 58 33.11 37.27 23.03
N GLY A 59 32.62 38.50 22.84
CA GLY A 59 33.26 39.72 23.34
C GLY A 59 32.38 40.96 23.59
N SER A 60 31.07 40.96 23.26
CA SER A 60 30.26 42.19 23.24
C SER A 60 29.04 42.18 24.17
N THR A 61 29.18 42.71 25.40
CA THR A 61 28.04 42.95 26.30
C THR A 61 27.41 44.34 26.07
N LEU A 62 26.62 44.51 24.99
CA LEU A 62 25.76 45.68 24.78
C LEU A 62 24.59 45.37 23.84
N SER A 63 23.38 45.78 24.21
CA SER A 63 22.13 45.39 23.52
C SER A 63 21.91 46.12 22.19
N SER A 64 21.71 45.37 21.10
CA SER A 64 21.20 45.86 19.81
C SER A 64 19.75 45.38 19.58
N SER A 65 18.78 46.19 19.96
CA SER A 65 17.35 45.88 19.86
C SER A 65 16.79 46.11 18.44
N THR A 66 16.98 45.13 17.54
CA THR A 66 16.36 45.10 16.20
C THR A 66 16.02 43.67 15.74
N SER A 67 15.35 42.89 16.58
CA SER A 67 14.53 41.76 16.09
C SER A 67 13.21 42.29 15.53
N ASP A 68 12.69 41.65 14.47
CA ASP A 68 11.30 41.86 14.06
C ASP A 68 10.40 41.15 15.09
N PRO A 69 9.36 41.78 15.67
CA PRO A 69 8.48 41.14 16.63
C PRO A 69 7.73 39.88 16.12
N ASN A 70 7.83 39.54 14.83
CA ASN A 70 7.15 38.41 14.20
C ASN A 70 8.09 37.32 13.66
N SER A 71 9.41 37.40 13.85
CA SER A 71 10.36 36.39 13.36
C SER A 71 10.49 35.21 14.34
N VAL A 72 9.49 34.32 14.33
CA VAL A 72 9.47 33.08 15.14
C VAL A 72 10.60 32.13 14.70
N THR A 73 11.43 31.68 15.63
CA THR A 73 12.51 30.70 15.36
C THR A 73 11.98 29.27 15.15
N GLU A 74 12.86 28.31 14.89
CA GLU A 74 12.51 26.89 14.83
C GLU A 74 12.13 26.34 16.22
N GLU A 75 12.96 26.60 17.23
CA GLU A 75 12.65 26.25 18.62
C GLU A 75 11.33 26.88 19.11
N GLU A 76 11.06 28.15 18.78
CA GLU A 76 9.82 28.84 19.19
C GLU A 76 8.58 28.25 18.53
N PHE A 77 8.66 27.79 17.28
CA PHE A 77 7.53 27.13 16.60
C PHE A 77 7.24 25.74 17.16
N ASP A 78 8.28 24.94 17.41
CA ASP A 78 8.12 23.58 17.95
C ASP A 78 7.57 23.65 19.38
N GLU A 79 8.00 24.64 20.15
CA GLU A 79 7.47 24.94 21.49
C GLU A 79 6.05 25.52 21.46
N GLU A 80 5.68 26.33 20.46
CA GLU A 80 4.29 26.75 20.26
C GLU A 80 3.40 25.55 19.90
N ALA A 81 3.86 24.67 19.00
CA ALA A 81 3.15 23.47 18.59
C ALA A 81 2.85 22.51 19.75
N LYS A 82 3.82 22.27 20.65
CA LYS A 82 3.62 21.48 21.88
C LYS A 82 2.54 22.10 22.78
N ARG A 83 2.56 23.42 22.98
CA ARG A 83 1.60 24.14 23.83
C ARG A 83 0.20 24.17 23.21
N ASP A 84 0.08 24.25 21.89
CA ASP A 84 -1.21 24.23 21.20
C ASP A 84 -1.84 22.82 21.26
N LEU A 85 -1.02 21.77 21.14
CA LEU A 85 -1.44 20.38 21.38
C LEU A 85 -1.86 20.16 22.84
N GLU A 86 -1.03 20.53 23.82
CA GLU A 86 -1.35 20.42 25.25
C GLU A 86 -2.67 21.15 25.60
N GLN A 87 -2.89 22.34 25.01
CA GLN A 87 -4.14 23.08 25.17
C GLN A 87 -5.35 22.39 24.51
N LEU A 88 -5.16 21.73 23.36
CA LEU A 88 -6.20 20.95 22.69
C LEU A 88 -6.59 19.73 23.54
N GLU A 89 -5.61 18.96 24.03
CA GLU A 89 -5.80 17.81 24.92
C GLU A 89 -6.54 18.22 26.21
N ASN A 90 -6.05 19.26 26.90
CA ASN A 90 -6.70 19.82 28.09
C ASN A 90 -8.15 20.29 27.85
N ARG A 91 -8.50 20.73 26.63
CA ARG A 91 -9.89 21.05 26.27
C ARG A 91 -10.72 19.78 26.09
N GLN A 92 -10.19 18.77 25.42
CA GLN A 92 -10.85 17.49 25.22
C GLN A 92 -11.13 16.77 26.56
N GLU A 93 -10.15 16.71 27.47
CA GLU A 93 -10.32 16.09 28.80
C GLU A 93 -11.43 16.74 29.64
N ARG A 94 -11.55 18.08 29.60
CA ARG A 94 -12.63 18.82 30.27
C ARG A 94 -14.01 18.59 29.63
N GLY A 95 -14.06 17.97 28.44
CA GLY A 95 -15.28 17.79 27.66
C GLY A 95 -15.77 19.06 26.97
N ASP A 96 -14.87 20.00 26.67
CA ASP A 96 -15.19 21.18 25.85
C ASP A 96 -15.62 20.74 24.44
N LEU A 97 -16.45 21.54 23.77
CA LEU A 97 -16.84 21.26 22.39
C LEU A 97 -15.70 21.69 21.44
N VAL A 98 -15.00 20.70 20.91
CA VAL A 98 -13.91 20.82 19.94
C VAL A 98 -14.42 20.51 18.53
N ASN A 99 -13.90 21.18 17.50
CA ASN A 99 -14.25 20.97 16.09
C ASN A 99 -12.99 20.80 15.23
N PHE A 100 -13.15 20.36 13.96
CA PHE A 100 -12.02 20.06 13.07
C PHE A 100 -11.02 21.22 12.87
N ARG A 101 -11.44 22.49 12.95
CA ARG A 101 -10.52 23.63 12.83
C ARG A 101 -9.60 23.71 14.03
N ASP A 102 -10.15 23.58 15.24
CA ASP A 102 -9.40 23.59 16.50
C ASP A 102 -8.36 22.47 16.53
N ILE A 103 -8.72 21.29 15.99
CA ILE A 103 -7.87 20.11 15.91
C ILE A 103 -6.68 20.37 14.98
N ILE A 104 -6.94 20.84 13.75
CA ILE A 104 -5.87 21.16 12.77
C ILE A 104 -4.95 22.30 13.27
N SER A 105 -5.47 23.22 14.07
CA SER A 105 -4.66 24.28 14.70
C SER A 105 -3.78 23.79 15.85
N GLY A 106 -4.22 22.79 16.62
CA GLY A 106 -3.43 22.19 17.72
C GLY A 106 -2.47 21.09 17.25
N GLU A 107 -2.93 20.22 16.37
CA GLU A 107 -2.18 19.10 15.79
C GLU A 107 -1.45 19.55 14.50
N LYS A 108 -0.45 20.40 14.67
CA LYS A 108 0.46 20.81 13.58
C LYS A 108 1.27 19.59 13.10
N ASP A 109 1.25 19.28 11.80
CA ASP A 109 2.19 18.34 11.19
C ASP A 109 3.47 19.07 10.75
N PHE A 110 4.60 18.39 10.90
CA PHE A 110 5.94 18.97 10.72
C PHE A 110 6.60 18.62 9.38
N HIS A 111 6.05 17.74 8.54
CA HIS A 111 6.77 17.19 7.38
C HIS A 111 7.08 18.25 6.29
N LEU A 112 6.32 19.34 6.20
CA LEU A 112 6.64 20.47 5.31
C LEU A 112 7.82 21.32 5.82
N ARG A 113 8.10 21.25 7.13
CA ARG A 113 9.16 21.97 7.85
C ARG A 113 10.43 21.13 7.97
N TYR A 114 10.31 19.90 8.46
CA TYR A 114 11.39 18.93 8.70
C TYR A 114 11.23 17.66 7.83
N PRO A 115 11.25 17.76 6.48
CA PRO A 115 11.05 16.63 5.58
C PRO A 115 12.16 15.56 5.70
N GLU A 116 13.38 15.95 6.05
CA GLU A 116 14.51 15.06 6.30
C GLU A 116 14.36 14.17 7.54
N ASN A 117 13.44 14.51 8.45
CA ASN A 117 13.04 13.62 9.54
C ASN A 117 11.97 12.59 9.11
N ARG A 118 11.44 12.61 7.87
CA ARG A 118 10.34 11.72 7.43
C ARG A 118 10.75 10.73 6.34
N SER A 119 10.06 9.59 6.29
CA SER A 119 10.24 8.60 5.21
C SER A 119 9.55 9.04 3.93
N LEU A 120 9.90 8.38 2.81
CA LEU A 120 9.12 8.46 1.58
C LEU A 120 7.65 8.07 1.88
N GLY A 121 6.69 8.80 1.32
CA GLY A 121 5.26 8.49 1.48
C GLY A 121 4.64 8.89 2.83
N TRP A 122 5.21 9.87 3.56
CA TRP A 122 4.55 10.44 4.74
C TRP A 122 3.16 11.01 4.40
N ARG A 123 2.27 11.06 5.41
CA ARG A 123 0.91 11.60 5.31
C ARG A 123 0.56 12.39 6.56
N TYR A 124 -0.10 13.53 6.37
CA TYR A 124 -0.75 14.24 7.46
C TYR A 124 -2.02 13.46 7.87
N VAL A 125 -2.09 13.09 9.15
CA VAL A 125 -3.22 12.39 9.80
C VAL A 125 -3.65 13.19 11.02
N LEU A 126 -4.95 13.36 11.23
CA LEU A 126 -5.51 13.96 12.44
C LEU A 126 -5.89 12.88 13.46
N ASP A 127 -5.54 13.08 14.73
CA ASP A 127 -5.76 12.15 15.85
C ASP A 127 -7.18 12.24 16.41
N CYS A 128 -8.16 12.12 15.50
CA CYS A 128 -9.56 12.06 15.85
C CYS A 128 -10.40 11.28 14.83
N THR A 129 -11.44 10.59 15.31
CA THR A 129 -12.49 10.02 14.44
C THR A 129 -13.54 11.07 14.00
N GLU A 130 -14.05 11.00 12.75
CA GLU A 130 -15.14 11.89 12.29
C GLU A 130 -16.37 11.81 13.21
N ASP A 131 -16.69 10.62 13.73
CA ASP A 131 -17.81 10.41 14.65
C ASP A 131 -17.57 11.02 16.04
N GLY A 132 -16.32 10.94 16.52
CA GLY A 132 -15.85 11.54 17.78
C GLY A 132 -16.00 13.06 17.80
N VAL A 133 -15.74 13.74 16.69
CA VAL A 133 -15.96 15.19 16.57
C VAL A 133 -17.43 15.52 16.27
N LYS A 134 -18.07 14.79 15.35
CA LYS A 134 -19.42 15.14 14.86
C LYS A 134 -20.57 14.68 15.73
N ASN A 135 -20.63 13.38 16.05
CA ASN A 135 -21.87 12.72 16.49
C ASN A 135 -21.86 12.36 17.99
N LYS A 136 -20.70 12.01 18.56
CA LYS A 136 -20.55 11.69 19.99
C LYS A 136 -20.79 12.89 20.91
N PRO A 137 -20.26 14.12 20.65
CA PRO A 137 -20.33 15.23 21.60
C PRO A 137 -21.74 15.83 21.74
N LYS A 138 -21.94 16.57 22.83
CA LYS A 138 -23.24 17.13 23.27
C LYS A 138 -23.66 18.38 22.50
N TRP A 139 -23.31 18.48 21.21
CA TRP A 139 -23.77 19.54 20.31
C TRP A 139 -25.31 19.67 20.35
N PRO A 140 -25.88 20.89 20.41
CA PRO A 140 -27.33 21.09 20.41
C PRO A 140 -28.06 20.38 19.25
N ALA A 141 -27.45 20.33 18.06
CA ALA A 141 -27.95 19.55 16.93
C ALA A 141 -28.06 18.04 17.23
N ASN A 142 -27.05 17.44 17.87
CA ASN A 142 -27.02 16.03 18.24
C ASN A 142 -28.09 15.69 19.29
N ILE A 143 -28.26 16.54 20.30
CA ILE A 143 -29.30 16.36 21.33
C ILE A 143 -30.69 16.38 20.67
N LYS A 144 -30.91 17.28 19.71
CA LYS A 144 -32.16 17.38 18.95
C LYS A 144 -32.38 16.20 17.98
N LYS A 145 -31.30 15.67 17.40
CA LYS A 145 -31.31 14.47 16.53
C LYS A 145 -31.67 13.21 17.33
N ARG A 146 -30.98 12.95 18.46
CA ARG A 146 -31.24 11.78 19.33
C ARG A 146 -32.69 11.76 19.83
N LYS A 147 -33.21 12.88 20.36
CA LYS A 147 -34.63 12.97 20.77
C LYS A 147 -35.62 12.59 19.66
N LYS A 148 -35.39 13.04 18.43
CA LYS A 148 -36.22 12.66 17.27
C LYS A 148 -36.11 11.18 16.90
N GLN A 149 -34.95 10.56 17.12
CA GLN A 149 -34.78 9.12 16.94
C GLN A 149 -35.51 8.33 18.04
N ASP A 150 -35.44 8.78 19.30
CA ASP A 150 -36.18 8.20 20.42
C ASP A 150 -37.70 8.29 20.21
N GLU A 151 -38.19 9.40 19.65
CA GLU A 151 -39.59 9.63 19.27
C GLU A 151 -40.01 8.73 18.10
N ALA A 152 -39.16 8.60 17.07
CA ALA A 152 -39.45 7.78 15.89
C ALA A 152 -39.38 6.27 16.17
N GLN A 153 -38.50 5.81 17.06
CA GLN A 153 -38.42 4.40 17.43
C GLN A 153 -39.67 3.97 18.20
N LYS A 154 -40.12 4.77 19.17
CA LYS A 154 -41.38 4.53 19.91
C LYS A 154 -42.62 4.48 19.01
N ALA A 155 -42.57 5.12 17.83
CA ALA A 155 -43.63 5.05 16.82
C ALA A 155 -43.51 3.85 15.87
N LYS A 156 -42.34 3.22 15.75
CA LYS A 156 -42.16 1.93 15.06
C LYS A 156 -42.56 0.75 15.94
N ASP A 157 -42.17 0.78 17.20
CA ASP A 157 -42.45 -0.29 18.17
C ASP A 157 -43.97 -0.49 18.41
N SER A 158 -44.80 0.49 18.06
CA SER A 158 -46.26 0.42 18.09
C SER A 158 -46.93 -0.15 16.82
N HIS A 159 -46.18 -0.53 15.79
CA HIS A 159 -46.72 -0.88 14.46
C HIS A 159 -46.38 -2.30 13.95
N THR A 160 -45.68 -3.13 14.72
CA THR A 160 -45.30 -4.51 14.34
C THR A 160 -46.28 -5.60 14.81
N ALA A 161 -47.47 -5.20 15.28
CA ALA A 161 -48.44 -6.08 15.94
C ALA A 161 -49.73 -6.33 15.12
N ASP A 162 -49.59 -6.72 13.85
CA ASP A 162 -50.62 -7.41 13.05
C ASP A 162 -49.92 -8.16 11.92
N GLY A 163 -50.15 -9.48 11.79
CA GLY A 163 -49.43 -10.34 10.85
C GLY A 163 -50.33 -11.32 10.09
N VAL A 164 -50.06 -11.50 8.80
CA VAL A 164 -50.73 -12.46 7.90
C VAL A 164 -49.69 -13.01 6.92
N GLU A 165 -49.69 -14.32 6.71
CA GLU A 165 -48.86 -15.03 5.73
C GLU A 165 -49.59 -15.18 4.38
N MET A 166 -48.85 -15.39 3.29
CA MET A 166 -49.38 -16.02 2.08
C MET A 166 -48.35 -17.01 1.49
N GLU A 167 -48.86 -18.16 1.05
CA GLU A 167 -48.13 -19.21 0.35
C GLU A 167 -47.99 -18.87 -1.14
N ASP A 168 -47.09 -19.55 -1.86
CA ASP A 168 -47.02 -19.48 -3.33
C ASP A 168 -46.73 -20.87 -3.94
N ASP A 169 -47.20 -21.10 -5.17
CA ASP A 169 -47.65 -22.43 -5.63
C ASP A 169 -46.61 -23.25 -6.43
N GLN A 170 -46.80 -24.58 -6.50
CA GLN A 170 -45.90 -25.52 -7.20
C GLN A 170 -46.39 -25.91 -8.60
N ASN A 171 -45.50 -25.99 -9.59
CA ASN A 171 -45.66 -26.99 -10.65
C ASN A 171 -44.42 -27.35 -11.50
N GLY A 172 -44.29 -28.65 -11.84
CA GLY A 172 -44.15 -29.02 -13.26
C GLY A 172 -42.78 -29.33 -13.87
N ASN A 173 -42.21 -30.50 -13.50
CA ASN A 173 -41.62 -31.53 -14.40
C ASN A 173 -41.78 -31.36 -15.95
N LYS A 174 -40.93 -31.92 -16.85
CA LYS A 174 -40.17 -33.18 -16.73
C LYS A 174 -39.01 -33.37 -17.74
N GLN A 175 -38.16 -34.34 -17.38
CA GLN A 175 -37.05 -35.02 -18.10
C GLN A 175 -37.30 -35.44 -19.56
N THR A 176 -36.20 -35.61 -20.33
CA THR A 176 -35.85 -36.93 -20.91
C THR A 176 -34.34 -37.15 -21.08
N GLN A 177 -33.94 -38.42 -20.92
CA GLN A 177 -32.62 -39.05 -21.12
C GLN A 177 -32.74 -40.07 -22.31
N ASN A 178 -31.77 -40.84 -22.82
CA ASN A 178 -30.44 -41.32 -22.37
C ASN A 178 -29.60 -41.88 -23.59
N GLU A 179 -28.42 -42.51 -23.34
CA GLU A 179 -27.82 -43.78 -23.91
C GLU A 179 -28.24 -44.29 -25.34
N ASP A 180 -27.47 -44.99 -26.19
CA ASP A 180 -26.09 -45.60 -26.22
C ASP A 180 -25.83 -46.21 -27.65
N SER A 181 -24.68 -46.80 -28.08
CA SER A 181 -23.23 -46.63 -27.84
C SER A 181 -22.37 -47.54 -28.79
N ASP A 182 -21.04 -47.30 -28.80
CA ASP A 182 -19.89 -48.22 -29.09
C ASP A 182 -19.48 -48.74 -30.52
N ALA A 183 -18.15 -48.91 -30.66
CA ALA A 183 -17.33 -49.82 -31.50
C ALA A 183 -17.24 -49.81 -33.06
N ARG A 184 -16.01 -49.47 -33.57
CA ARG A 184 -15.08 -50.16 -34.53
C ARG A 184 -15.60 -50.73 -35.90
N GLU A 185 -14.80 -50.93 -36.97
CA GLU A 185 -13.33 -51.07 -37.16
C GLU A 185 -12.86 -50.71 -38.63
N GLU A 186 -11.62 -51.08 -38.98
CA GLU A 186 -10.84 -50.93 -40.25
C GLU A 186 -11.44 -51.52 -41.56
N SER A 187 -10.98 -51.30 -42.82
CA SER A 187 -10.00 -50.38 -43.49
C SER A 187 -10.13 -50.43 -45.06
N ASP A 188 -9.03 -50.34 -45.84
CA ASP A 188 -8.84 -50.54 -47.32
C ASP A 188 -9.35 -49.46 -48.34
N TRP A 189 -8.71 -49.14 -49.50
CA TRP A 189 -7.38 -49.48 -50.08
C TRP A 189 -6.98 -48.59 -51.32
N LYS A 190 -5.66 -48.56 -51.67
CA LYS A 190 -5.01 -48.48 -53.03
C LYS A 190 -4.79 -47.17 -53.86
N ARG A 191 -3.48 -46.83 -53.96
CA ARG A 191 -2.62 -46.65 -55.19
C ARG A 191 -2.94 -45.68 -56.36
N SER A 192 -1.98 -44.80 -56.66
CA SER A 192 -1.06 -44.81 -57.86
C SER A 192 0.12 -43.82 -57.66
N GLN A 193 1.39 -44.17 -57.95
CA GLN A 193 2.21 -43.80 -59.14
C GLN A 193 2.07 -42.33 -59.62
N GLY A 194 3.13 -41.52 -59.84
CA GLY A 194 4.61 -41.69 -59.76
C GLY A 194 5.33 -40.33 -60.04
N GLU A 195 6.65 -40.19 -60.26
CA GLU A 195 7.74 -41.19 -60.28
C GLU A 195 9.18 -40.61 -60.02
N ASN A 196 10.18 -40.85 -60.89
CA ASN A 196 11.64 -40.69 -60.70
C ASN A 196 12.28 -39.30 -60.98
N GLY A 197 13.42 -39.01 -60.33
CA GLY A 197 14.44 -38.01 -60.73
C GLY A 197 15.67 -38.02 -59.80
N LYS A 198 16.92 -38.19 -60.32
CA LYS A 198 18.09 -38.50 -59.47
C LYS A 198 19.47 -38.11 -60.05
N HIS A 199 20.37 -37.69 -59.14
CA HIS A 199 21.86 -37.66 -59.20
C HIS A 199 22.64 -36.61 -60.04
N ASN A 200 23.55 -35.92 -59.32
CA ASN A 200 24.97 -35.60 -59.62
C ASN A 200 25.29 -34.62 -60.80
N GLU A 201 26.48 -34.02 -60.96
CA GLU A 201 27.82 -34.22 -60.34
C GLU A 201 28.75 -32.98 -60.43
N ALA A 202 30.00 -33.12 -59.95
CA ALA A 202 31.26 -32.53 -60.46
C ALA A 202 31.74 -31.09 -60.06
N TYR A 203 32.86 -31.08 -59.30
CA TYR A 203 34.12 -30.26 -59.38
C TYR A 203 34.12 -28.74 -59.76
N ALA A 204 35.11 -27.91 -59.38
CA ALA A 204 36.07 -27.84 -58.25
C ALA A 204 36.96 -26.58 -58.43
N ALA A 205 37.55 -26.05 -57.34
CA ALA A 205 38.76 -25.22 -57.36
C ALA A 205 39.33 -25.06 -55.93
N ASP A 206 40.61 -25.40 -55.74
CA ASP A 206 41.41 -25.03 -54.55
C ASP A 206 42.23 -23.76 -54.84
N ASP A 207 42.77 -23.13 -53.79
CA ASP A 207 44.19 -22.73 -53.82
C ASP A 207 44.78 -22.73 -52.39
N GLU A 208 46.09 -22.92 -52.27
CA GLU A 208 46.77 -23.32 -51.03
C GLU A 208 47.50 -22.18 -50.26
N GLN A 209 48.04 -22.58 -49.10
CA GLN A 209 49.18 -22.03 -48.33
C GLN A 209 48.83 -21.13 -47.12
N GLY A 210 49.49 -21.30 -45.97
CA GLY A 210 50.48 -22.34 -45.62
C GLY A 210 51.17 -22.06 -44.28
N GLY A 211 51.88 -23.06 -43.75
CA GLY A 211 52.67 -22.96 -42.51
C GLY A 211 52.08 -23.79 -41.36
N GLY A 212 52.86 -24.77 -40.88
CA GLY A 212 52.57 -25.52 -39.66
C GLY A 212 53.37 -24.98 -38.47
N ASP A 213 52.82 -25.15 -37.27
CA ASP A 213 53.52 -24.86 -36.02
C ASP A 213 52.98 -25.76 -34.90
N GLU A 214 53.83 -26.23 -33.98
CA GLU A 214 53.42 -27.12 -32.88
C GLU A 214 52.64 -26.34 -31.80
N LYS A 215 51.33 -26.20 -31.98
CA LYS A 215 50.47 -25.57 -30.97
C LYS A 215 50.52 -26.36 -29.66
N GLN A 216 51.18 -25.78 -28.66
CA GLN A 216 51.03 -26.20 -27.28
C GLN A 216 49.54 -26.24 -26.93
N LYS A 217 49.04 -27.41 -26.52
CA LYS A 217 47.67 -27.56 -26.01
C LYS A 217 47.40 -26.47 -24.97
N SER A 218 46.30 -25.74 -25.11
CA SER A 218 45.92 -24.70 -24.15
C SER A 218 45.67 -25.33 -22.78
N GLU A 219 45.63 -24.50 -21.74
CA GLU A 219 45.25 -24.97 -20.41
C GLU A 219 43.86 -25.64 -20.42
N TYR A 220 42.93 -25.14 -21.25
CA TYR A 220 41.61 -25.73 -21.43
C TYR A 220 41.66 -27.11 -22.10
N ASP A 221 42.46 -27.27 -23.15
CA ASP A 221 42.63 -28.56 -23.84
C ASP A 221 43.26 -29.62 -22.92
N LYS A 222 44.20 -29.21 -22.06
CA LYS A 222 44.83 -30.08 -21.03
C LYS A 222 43.87 -30.45 -19.90
N LEU A 223 42.88 -29.60 -19.60
CA LEU A 223 41.84 -29.90 -18.62
C LEU A 223 40.77 -30.85 -19.20
N LEU A 224 40.44 -30.72 -20.49
CA LEU A 224 39.51 -31.63 -21.19
C LEU A 224 40.02 -33.09 -21.29
N GLU A 225 41.32 -33.32 -21.10
CA GLU A 225 41.89 -34.67 -20.96
C GLU A 225 41.54 -35.37 -19.62
N ARG A 226 40.98 -34.63 -18.64
CA ARG A 226 40.74 -35.10 -17.27
C ARG A 226 39.35 -34.81 -16.72
N TYR A 227 38.68 -33.80 -17.25
CA TYR A 227 37.45 -33.24 -16.71
C TYR A 227 36.46 -32.93 -17.84
N THR A 228 35.18 -33.16 -17.60
CA THR A 228 34.10 -32.70 -18.49
C THR A 228 34.05 -31.18 -18.58
N PRO A 229 33.50 -30.58 -19.65
CA PRO A 229 33.32 -29.13 -19.75
C PRO A 229 32.58 -28.51 -18.54
N GLN A 230 31.64 -29.26 -17.94
CA GLN A 230 30.91 -28.90 -16.73
C GLN A 230 31.82 -28.83 -15.50
N GLU A 231 32.66 -29.85 -15.28
CA GLU A 231 33.66 -29.86 -14.21
C GLU A 231 34.72 -28.76 -14.39
N ILE A 232 35.10 -28.42 -15.63
CA ILE A 232 36.02 -27.31 -15.91
C ILE A 232 35.35 -25.95 -15.63
N ALA A 233 34.07 -25.78 -15.94
CA ALA A 233 33.30 -24.59 -15.59
C ALA A 233 33.19 -24.45 -14.05
N LEU A 234 32.87 -25.54 -13.35
CA LEU A 234 32.85 -25.56 -11.88
C LEU A 234 34.23 -25.24 -11.29
N LEU A 235 35.30 -25.88 -11.78
CA LEU A 235 36.68 -25.64 -11.34
C LEU A 235 37.08 -24.16 -11.49
N ARG A 236 36.82 -23.56 -12.66
CA ARG A 236 37.09 -22.14 -12.92
C ARG A 236 36.28 -21.22 -12.02
N THR A 237 35.01 -21.57 -11.74
CA THR A 237 34.16 -20.71 -10.92
C THR A 237 34.46 -20.86 -9.41
N LEU A 238 34.92 -22.03 -8.97
CA LEU A 238 35.49 -22.25 -7.63
C LEU A 238 36.83 -21.50 -7.44
N GLN A 239 37.69 -21.47 -8.48
CA GLN A 239 38.90 -20.64 -8.49
C GLN A 239 38.53 -19.15 -8.39
N HIS A 240 37.55 -18.70 -9.17
CA HIS A 240 37.03 -17.33 -9.10
C HIS A 240 36.45 -17.00 -7.72
N GLU A 241 35.61 -17.84 -7.12
CA GLU A 241 35.08 -17.62 -5.76
C GLU A 241 36.20 -17.54 -4.73
N LYS A 242 37.18 -18.45 -4.80
CA LYS A 242 38.35 -18.47 -3.91
C LYS A 242 39.15 -17.17 -3.97
N ASP A 243 39.29 -16.56 -5.14
CA ASP A 243 40.04 -15.32 -5.32
C ASP A 243 39.20 -14.05 -5.07
N TYR A 244 37.89 -14.10 -5.36
CA TYR A 244 36.90 -13.08 -4.94
C TYR A 244 36.77 -13.00 -3.41
N ARG A 245 36.74 -14.13 -2.70
CA ARG A 245 36.67 -14.15 -1.23
C ARG A 245 37.87 -13.48 -0.54
N LYS A 246 39.03 -13.40 -1.21
CA LYS A 246 40.21 -12.64 -0.71
C LYS A 246 40.06 -11.13 -0.89
N GLN A 247 39.11 -10.67 -1.69
CA GLN A 247 38.85 -9.26 -2.01
C GLN A 247 37.70 -8.67 -1.18
N LEU A 248 37.00 -9.48 -0.38
CA LEU A 248 36.03 -9.01 0.61
C LEU A 248 36.73 -8.08 1.62
N LYS A 249 36.11 -6.94 1.92
CA LYS A 249 36.72 -5.88 2.72
C LYS A 249 36.11 -5.83 4.12
N SER A 250 36.87 -5.32 5.08
CA SER A 250 36.34 -5.02 6.41
C SER A 250 35.38 -3.83 6.38
N ASN A 251 34.31 -3.94 7.15
CA ASN A 251 33.37 -2.88 7.43
C ASN A 251 33.87 -2.09 8.66
N ASP A 252 33.97 -0.77 8.56
CA ASP A 252 34.35 0.10 9.68
C ASP A 252 33.14 0.56 10.52
N GLY A 253 31.92 0.28 10.04
CA GLY A 253 30.69 0.83 10.60
C GLY A 253 30.35 2.24 10.11
N LYS A 254 31.06 2.78 9.11
CA LYS A 254 30.75 4.07 8.47
C LYS A 254 30.53 3.91 6.96
N ARG A 255 29.76 2.88 6.59
CA ARG A 255 29.37 2.61 5.20
C ARG A 255 28.12 3.41 4.83
N LYS A 256 27.75 3.31 3.56
CA LYS A 256 26.51 3.85 2.96
C LYS A 256 25.80 2.75 2.19
N SER A 257 24.47 2.83 2.12
CA SER A 257 23.71 1.87 1.33
C SER A 257 23.95 2.06 -0.18
N PRO A 258 24.05 0.97 -0.96
CA PRO A 258 24.00 1.07 -2.42
C PRO A 258 22.58 1.40 -2.92
N GLN A 259 21.53 1.20 -2.10
CA GLN A 259 20.14 1.42 -2.50
C GLN A 259 19.80 2.91 -2.57
N THR A 260 19.99 3.44 -3.77
CA THR A 260 19.85 4.86 -4.15
C THR A 260 18.89 5.06 -5.31
N HIS A 261 18.43 3.97 -5.92
CA HIS A 261 17.60 3.89 -7.13
C HIS A 261 16.68 2.66 -7.00
N ASN A 262 15.86 2.36 -8.01
CA ASN A 262 15.02 1.15 -8.09
C ASN A 262 14.01 0.96 -6.93
N ARG A 263 13.50 2.06 -6.35
CA ARG A 263 12.35 2.01 -5.46
C ARG A 263 11.10 1.65 -6.27
N SER A 264 10.31 0.70 -5.80
CA SER A 264 8.99 0.44 -6.37
C SER A 264 8.04 1.57 -6.00
N GLU A 265 7.03 1.81 -6.83
CA GLU A 265 6.02 2.83 -6.54
C GLU A 265 5.15 2.38 -5.36
N ILE A 266 4.86 3.30 -4.44
CA ILE A 266 4.07 3.05 -3.22
C ILE A 266 2.79 3.87 -3.23
N SER A 267 1.71 3.29 -2.72
CA SER A 267 0.38 3.91 -2.67
C SER A 267 -0.46 3.27 -1.58
N ILE A 268 -1.47 3.97 -1.10
CA ILE A 268 -2.36 3.44 -0.05
C ILE A 268 -3.28 2.39 -0.65
N ASP A 269 -3.32 1.20 -0.04
CA ASP A 269 -4.17 0.08 -0.43
C ASP A 269 -5.63 0.40 -0.04
N VAL A 270 -6.57 0.15 -0.95
CA VAL A 270 -8.00 0.38 -0.72
C VAL A 270 -8.58 -0.49 0.40
N GLN A 271 -7.87 -1.56 0.78
CA GLN A 271 -8.16 -2.37 1.97
C GLN A 271 -7.88 -1.63 3.28
N ASP A 272 -6.87 -0.76 3.32
CA ASP A 272 -6.48 0.00 4.52
C ASP A 272 -7.38 1.21 4.76
N ASN A 273 -8.26 1.58 3.81
CA ASN A 273 -9.23 2.69 3.91
C ASN A 273 -10.03 2.74 5.22
N PHE A 274 -10.24 1.60 5.89
CA PHE A 274 -11.04 1.45 7.11
C PHE A 274 -10.23 0.86 8.28
N SER A 275 -8.91 1.07 8.30
CA SER A 275 -8.04 0.69 9.41
C SER A 275 -7.24 1.90 9.94
N PRO A 276 -6.64 1.81 11.13
CA PRO A 276 -5.69 2.82 11.63
C PRO A 276 -4.44 2.99 10.75
N ASP A 277 -4.14 2.01 9.88
CA ASP A 277 -3.03 2.05 8.92
C ASP A 277 -3.40 2.82 7.62
N ASN A 278 -4.57 3.48 7.54
CA ASN A 278 -5.10 4.16 6.32
C ASN A 278 -4.23 5.29 5.72
N TRP A 279 -3.09 5.58 6.34
CA TRP A 279 -2.13 6.63 5.99
C TRP A 279 -0.80 6.07 5.45
N LEU A 280 -0.66 4.75 5.36
CA LEU A 280 0.59 4.07 5.01
C LEU A 280 0.61 3.62 3.54
N PRO A 281 1.30 4.32 2.63
CA PRO A 281 1.50 3.84 1.28
C PRO A 281 2.48 2.66 1.26
N ARG A 282 2.07 1.57 0.60
CA ARG A 282 2.79 0.29 0.53
C ARG A 282 2.99 -0.08 -0.94
N SER A 283 3.93 -0.99 -1.22
CA SER A 283 4.21 -1.44 -2.60
C SER A 283 3.28 -2.60 -3.00
N GLU A 284 2.82 -2.61 -4.26
CA GLU A 284 2.02 -3.74 -4.79
C GLU A 284 2.79 -5.07 -4.88
N ASP A 285 4.13 -5.01 -4.82
CA ASP A 285 5.02 -6.16 -4.75
C ASP A 285 5.04 -6.83 -3.35
N LEU A 286 4.34 -6.28 -2.36
CA LEU A 286 4.12 -6.91 -1.06
C LEU A 286 2.85 -7.76 -1.08
N ILE A 287 3.02 -9.07 -0.92
CA ILE A 287 1.94 -10.04 -0.77
C ILE A 287 1.44 -9.99 0.67
N ARG A 288 0.30 -9.31 0.88
CA ARG A 288 -0.49 -9.30 2.12
C ARG A 288 -0.90 -10.74 2.51
N LEU A 289 -0.64 -11.14 3.77
CA LEU A 289 -0.78 -12.53 4.26
C LEU A 289 -1.83 -12.68 5.37
N THR A 290 -1.90 -11.68 6.26
CA THR A 290 -3.09 -11.41 7.05
C THR A 290 -4.13 -10.71 6.18
N GLY A 291 -5.28 -10.40 6.75
CA GLY A 291 -6.33 -9.62 6.11
C GLY A 291 -6.08 -8.12 6.11
N LYS A 292 -7.17 -7.35 6.23
CA LYS A 292 -7.10 -5.87 6.25
C LYS A 292 -6.23 -5.33 7.39
N HIS A 293 -6.34 -5.93 8.58
CA HIS A 293 -5.61 -5.46 9.77
C HIS A 293 -5.33 -6.61 10.77
N PRO A 294 -4.19 -6.61 11.48
CA PRO A 294 -2.98 -5.80 11.26
C PRO A 294 -2.18 -6.28 10.04
N LEU A 295 -1.43 -5.39 9.37
CA LEU A 295 -0.65 -5.80 8.19
C LEU A 295 0.48 -6.77 8.55
N ASN A 296 0.52 -7.90 7.83
CA ASN A 296 1.69 -8.74 7.69
C ASN A 296 1.81 -9.15 6.23
N ALA A 297 2.99 -8.91 5.63
CA ALA A 297 3.22 -9.08 4.20
C ALA A 297 4.67 -9.52 3.89
N GLU A 298 4.84 -10.36 2.88
CA GLU A 298 6.16 -10.68 2.31
C GLU A 298 6.30 -10.16 0.88
N ALA A 299 7.49 -9.75 0.48
CA ALA A 299 7.74 -9.36 -0.91
C ALA A 299 7.65 -10.56 -1.85
N MET A 300 7.18 -10.32 -3.08
CA MET A 300 7.27 -11.29 -4.18
C MET A 300 8.72 -11.79 -4.30
N LEU A 301 8.92 -13.11 -4.18
CA LEU A 301 10.23 -13.73 -4.02
C LEU A 301 11.25 -13.36 -5.12
N THR A 302 10.77 -13.18 -6.35
CA THR A 302 11.56 -12.70 -7.49
C THR A 302 11.98 -11.24 -7.32
N LYS A 303 11.04 -10.33 -7.04
CA LYS A 303 11.28 -8.90 -6.80
C LYS A 303 12.26 -8.66 -5.64
N LEU A 304 12.08 -9.40 -4.54
CA LEU A 304 12.98 -9.40 -3.38
C LEU A 304 14.44 -9.70 -3.78
N PHE A 305 14.64 -10.68 -4.65
CA PHE A 305 15.96 -11.10 -5.14
C PHE A 305 16.52 -10.18 -6.24
N GLU A 306 15.66 -9.58 -7.05
CA GLU A 306 16.00 -8.59 -8.09
C GLU A 306 16.44 -7.24 -7.51
N GLY A 307 15.94 -6.88 -6.31
CA GLY A 307 16.53 -5.82 -5.48
C GLY A 307 18.02 -6.07 -5.13
N GLY A 308 18.46 -7.32 -5.19
CA GLY A 308 19.86 -7.71 -5.05
C GLY A 308 20.27 -7.97 -3.60
N LEU A 309 21.59 -7.90 -3.34
CA LEU A 309 22.17 -8.24 -2.03
C LEU A 309 21.75 -7.31 -0.87
N ILE A 310 21.13 -6.16 -1.18
CA ILE A 310 20.56 -5.22 -0.22
C ILE A 310 19.13 -4.93 -0.70
N THR A 311 18.12 -5.19 0.11
CA THR A 311 16.71 -5.02 -0.23
C THR A 311 16.33 -3.53 -0.26
N PRO A 312 15.56 -3.04 -1.25
CA PRO A 312 14.87 -1.74 -1.16
C PRO A 312 13.90 -1.70 0.04
N ASN A 313 13.65 -0.52 0.62
CA ASN A 313 12.83 -0.41 1.84
C ASN A 313 11.38 -0.86 1.59
N GLU A 314 10.89 -0.55 0.39
CA GLU A 314 9.55 -0.79 -0.12
C GLU A 314 9.27 -2.30 -0.38
N LEU A 315 10.33 -3.12 -0.39
CA LEU A 315 10.30 -4.58 -0.54
C LEU A 315 10.78 -5.33 0.72
N HIS A 316 11.03 -4.64 1.84
CA HIS A 316 11.34 -5.31 3.09
C HIS A 316 10.05 -5.83 3.74
N TYR A 317 10.05 -7.08 4.20
CA TYR A 317 8.85 -7.74 4.73
C TYR A 317 8.27 -6.98 5.94
N VAL A 318 6.94 -6.93 6.04
CA VAL A 318 6.24 -6.25 7.13
C VAL A 318 5.65 -7.29 8.08
N ARG A 319 5.93 -7.16 9.38
CA ARG A 319 5.24 -7.90 10.44
C ARG A 319 4.78 -6.90 11.50
N ASN A 320 3.47 -6.70 11.61
CA ASN A 320 2.83 -5.93 12.69
C ASN A 320 1.96 -6.85 13.55
N HIS A 321 2.07 -6.74 14.88
CA HIS A 321 1.17 -7.43 15.82
C HIS A 321 -0.12 -6.65 16.07
N GLY A 322 -0.11 -5.33 15.86
CA GLY A 322 -1.25 -4.42 15.98
C GLY A 322 -1.19 -3.31 14.93
N ALA A 323 -1.83 -2.17 15.20
CA ALA A 323 -1.71 -0.98 14.35
C ALA A 323 -0.30 -0.35 14.42
N VAL A 324 0.07 0.40 13.38
CA VAL A 324 1.32 1.18 13.37
C VAL A 324 1.14 2.49 14.16
N PRO A 325 1.92 2.75 15.23
CA PRO A 325 1.83 3.99 15.99
C PRO A 325 2.18 5.23 15.15
N ARG A 326 1.31 6.25 15.20
CA ARG A 326 1.56 7.59 14.62
C ARG A 326 2.48 8.41 15.53
N LEU A 327 3.78 8.13 15.46
CA LEU A 327 4.80 8.88 16.21
C LEU A 327 5.35 10.04 15.38
N LEU A 328 5.80 11.12 16.05
CA LEU A 328 6.51 12.25 15.45
C LEU A 328 7.94 12.29 16.02
N TRP A 329 8.93 12.69 15.22
CA TRP A 329 10.33 12.73 15.64
C TRP A 329 10.54 13.73 16.78
N GLU A 330 9.87 14.88 16.64
CA GLU A 330 9.95 16.08 17.46
C GLU A 330 9.33 15.87 18.86
N TYR A 331 8.47 14.86 19.01
CA TYR A 331 7.76 14.51 20.26
C TYR A 331 8.15 13.12 20.82
N HIS A 332 8.98 12.33 20.11
CA HIS A 332 9.31 10.97 20.56
C HIS A 332 10.52 10.95 21.51
N GLU A 333 10.23 10.87 22.79
CA GLU A 333 11.23 10.56 23.82
C GLU A 333 11.42 9.03 23.99
N LEU A 334 12.68 8.60 24.11
CA LEU A 334 13.08 7.25 24.51
C LEU A 334 13.46 7.24 26.01
N ASP A 335 12.74 6.45 26.82
CA ASP A 335 13.08 6.21 28.22
C ASP A 335 14.13 5.08 28.34
N VAL A 336 15.27 5.38 28.95
CA VAL A 336 16.34 4.42 29.25
C VAL A 336 16.55 4.34 30.76
N GLU A 337 16.38 3.11 31.27
CA GLU A 337 16.68 2.70 32.64
C GLU A 337 15.79 3.45 33.68
N ASP A 338 14.47 3.42 33.44
CA ASP A 338 13.41 3.93 34.33
C ASP A 338 13.57 5.42 34.71
N GLY A 339 13.66 6.29 33.70
CA GLY A 339 13.77 7.73 33.86
C GLY A 339 15.16 8.23 34.30
N LYS A 340 16.17 7.36 34.34
CA LYS A 340 17.58 7.77 34.61
C LYS A 340 18.19 8.51 33.42
N LEU A 341 17.79 8.17 32.20
CA LEU A 341 18.15 8.87 30.98
C LEU A 341 16.95 8.86 30.02
N VAL A 342 16.37 10.04 29.78
CA VAL A 342 15.37 10.24 28.72
C VAL A 342 16.04 10.99 27.58
N LEU A 343 15.86 10.52 26.34
CA LEU A 343 16.48 11.09 25.14
C LEU A 343 15.38 11.49 24.16
N SER A 344 15.43 12.71 23.62
CA SER A 344 14.75 13.02 22.36
C SER A 344 15.41 12.29 21.18
N MET A 345 14.78 12.31 20.02
CA MET A 345 15.37 11.71 18.82
C MET A 345 16.66 12.41 18.35
N ASP A 346 16.75 13.73 18.51
CA ASP A 346 17.98 14.48 18.21
C ASP A 346 19.08 14.24 19.25
N ASP A 347 18.72 14.13 20.54
CA ASP A 347 19.62 13.67 21.59
C ASP A 347 20.26 12.31 21.25
N LEU A 348 19.47 11.36 20.76
CA LEU A 348 19.94 10.03 20.35
C LEU A 348 20.83 10.07 19.08
N LYS A 349 20.60 11.03 18.18
CA LYS A 349 21.28 11.22 16.89
C LYS A 349 22.59 11.99 17.01
N GLU A 350 22.68 12.94 17.94
CA GLU A 350 23.82 13.86 18.09
C GLU A 350 24.75 13.51 19.25
N LYS A 351 24.23 13.04 20.40
CA LYS A 351 25.04 12.77 21.60
C LYS A 351 25.78 11.43 21.56
N PHE A 352 25.50 10.60 20.54
CA PHE A 352 26.07 9.26 20.39
C PHE A 352 26.56 9.02 18.96
N GLU A 353 27.78 8.48 18.79
CA GLU A 353 28.35 8.13 17.49
C GLU A 353 27.59 6.94 16.87
N PRO A 354 26.95 7.10 15.69
CA PRO A 354 26.21 6.02 15.05
C PRO A 354 27.13 5.08 14.26
N ILE A 355 26.73 3.82 14.14
CA ILE A 355 27.24 2.91 13.11
C ILE A 355 26.22 2.80 11.98
N ASN A 356 26.67 2.47 10.77
CA ASN A 356 25.85 2.10 9.61
C ASN A 356 26.38 0.80 8.98
N ILE A 357 25.64 -0.29 9.09
CA ILE A 357 26.04 -1.62 8.60
C ILE A 357 24.86 -2.39 7.97
N PRO A 358 25.12 -3.28 6.99
CA PRO A 358 24.10 -4.16 6.43
C PRO A 358 23.82 -5.32 7.39
N VAL A 359 22.54 -5.55 7.70
CA VAL A 359 22.07 -6.68 8.53
C VAL A 359 20.91 -7.38 7.82
N SER A 360 20.94 -8.71 7.79
CA SER A 360 19.84 -9.54 7.32
C SER A 360 18.87 -9.81 8.45
N LEU A 361 17.60 -9.50 8.22
CA LEU A 361 16.50 -9.83 9.12
C LEU A 361 15.62 -10.91 8.49
N ALA A 362 15.03 -11.76 9.32
CA ALA A 362 14.07 -12.77 8.89
C ALA A 362 13.05 -13.02 10.01
N CYS A 363 11.80 -13.26 9.62
CA CYS A 363 10.75 -13.63 10.55
C CYS A 363 10.97 -15.04 11.09
N ASP A 364 10.71 -15.23 12.38
CA ASP A 364 10.58 -16.50 13.08
C ASP A 364 9.65 -17.47 12.36
N GLY A 365 8.60 -16.95 11.70
CA GLY A 365 7.63 -17.69 10.91
C GLY A 365 8.00 -17.87 9.42
N ASN A 366 9.20 -17.51 8.97
CA ASN A 366 9.60 -17.72 7.57
C ASN A 366 9.41 -19.20 7.18
N ARG A 367 8.86 -19.44 5.98
CA ARG A 367 8.49 -20.78 5.47
C ARG A 367 7.45 -21.53 6.30
N ARG A 368 6.64 -20.85 7.14
CA ARG A 368 5.57 -21.48 7.93
C ARG A 368 4.58 -22.26 7.07
N LYS A 369 4.20 -21.77 5.89
CA LYS A 369 3.13 -22.42 5.10
C LYS A 369 3.50 -23.85 4.70
N GLU A 370 4.77 -24.16 4.45
CA GLU A 370 5.25 -25.54 4.23
C GLU A 370 4.89 -26.48 5.40
N LEU A 371 5.02 -26.00 6.65
CA LEU A 371 4.57 -26.73 7.84
C LEU A 371 3.04 -26.84 7.89
N ASN A 372 2.32 -25.77 7.56
CA ASN A 372 0.85 -25.76 7.53
C ASN A 372 0.26 -26.75 6.52
N MET A 373 0.93 -27.03 5.38
CA MET A 373 0.50 -28.07 4.43
C MET A 373 0.50 -29.46 5.07
N ILE A 374 1.46 -29.75 5.96
CA ILE A 374 1.55 -31.01 6.71
C ILE A 374 0.50 -31.05 7.83
N LYS A 375 0.41 -29.99 8.62
CA LYS A 375 -0.57 -29.83 9.72
C LYS A 375 -0.70 -28.35 10.07
N LYS A 376 -1.91 -27.79 10.11
CA LYS A 376 -2.10 -26.37 10.46
C LYS A 376 -1.48 -26.04 11.85
N SER A 377 -0.67 -24.99 11.89
CA SER A 377 -0.07 -24.42 13.11
C SER A 377 -0.77 -23.11 13.51
N LYS A 378 -0.47 -22.56 14.69
CA LYS A 378 -1.05 -21.30 15.20
C LYS A 378 -0.37 -20.07 14.60
N GLY A 379 -0.47 -19.89 13.28
CA GLY A 379 0.05 -18.70 12.60
C GLY A 379 -0.17 -18.66 11.09
N PHE A 380 -0.26 -17.44 10.56
CA PHE A 380 -0.56 -17.15 9.16
C PHE A 380 0.55 -17.57 8.18
N ASN A 381 0.13 -17.70 6.92
CA ASN A 381 0.81 -18.43 5.84
C ASN A 381 1.97 -17.66 5.16
N TRP A 382 3.08 -17.44 5.86
CA TRP A 382 4.34 -17.06 5.22
C TRP A 382 4.77 -18.10 4.18
N GLY A 383 5.13 -17.62 2.98
CA GLY A 383 5.94 -18.33 2.00
C GLY A 383 7.41 -18.21 2.38
N SER A 384 8.28 -17.84 1.44
CA SER A 384 9.72 -17.67 1.70
C SER A 384 10.21 -16.21 1.66
N GLY A 385 9.37 -15.25 1.29
CA GLY A 385 9.74 -13.83 1.21
C GLY A 385 9.86 -13.10 2.56
N ALA A 386 9.72 -13.80 3.70
CA ALA A 386 9.68 -13.22 5.05
C ALA A 386 11.07 -12.81 5.58
N THR A 387 11.89 -12.20 4.74
CA THR A 387 13.29 -11.85 5.01
C THR A 387 13.79 -10.73 4.08
N GLY A 388 14.82 -10.02 4.50
CA GLY A 388 15.53 -9.04 3.67
C GLY A 388 16.79 -8.53 4.37
N CYS A 389 17.72 -7.95 3.61
CA CYS A 389 18.98 -7.40 4.15
C CYS A 389 19.11 -5.93 3.81
N VAL A 390 19.21 -5.06 4.81
CA VAL A 390 19.26 -3.60 4.61
C VAL A 390 20.36 -2.99 5.46
N TYR A 391 20.79 -1.78 5.10
CA TYR A 391 21.63 -0.98 5.99
C TYR A 391 20.78 -0.40 7.12
N TRP A 392 21.22 -0.58 8.36
CA TRP A 392 20.63 0.06 9.54
C TRP A 392 21.66 1.00 10.16
N LYS A 393 21.20 2.17 10.59
CA LYS A 393 22.06 3.19 11.19
C LYS A 393 21.50 3.75 12.49
N GLY A 394 22.38 3.83 13.49
CA GLY A 394 22.15 4.43 14.79
C GLY A 394 23.25 4.04 15.80
N PRO A 395 23.21 4.57 17.04
CA PRO A 395 24.22 4.26 18.06
C PRO A 395 24.09 2.83 18.61
N LEU A 396 25.19 2.32 19.18
CA LEU A 396 25.20 1.04 19.89
C LEU A 396 24.39 1.13 21.19
N LEU A 397 23.53 0.14 21.43
CA LEU A 397 22.74 0.02 22.66
C LEU A 397 23.63 0.04 23.91
N ARG A 398 24.79 -0.63 23.86
CA ARG A 398 25.82 -0.61 24.90
C ARG A 398 26.15 0.81 25.37
N ASP A 399 26.33 1.73 24.44
CA ASP A 399 26.88 3.05 24.73
C ASP A 399 25.80 3.97 25.33
N VAL A 400 24.55 3.77 24.94
CA VAL A 400 23.36 4.39 25.55
C VAL A 400 23.10 3.84 26.97
N LEU A 401 23.23 2.52 27.19
CA LEU A 401 23.13 1.92 28.52
C LEU A 401 24.25 2.40 29.46
N LEU A 402 25.47 2.56 28.95
CA LEU A 402 26.60 3.14 29.70
C LEU A 402 26.31 4.60 30.11
N ALA A 403 25.73 5.41 29.21
CA ALA A 403 25.33 6.78 29.53
C ALA A 403 24.22 6.84 30.59
N ALA A 404 23.28 5.89 30.59
CA ALA A 404 22.26 5.71 31.63
C ALA A 404 22.82 5.15 32.97
N GLY A 405 24.13 4.89 33.05
CA GLY A 405 24.81 4.42 34.27
C GLY A 405 24.76 2.90 34.50
N VAL A 406 24.34 2.11 33.50
CA VAL A 406 24.37 0.65 33.58
C VAL A 406 25.82 0.18 33.63
N LYS A 407 26.16 -0.60 34.67
CA LYS A 407 27.54 -1.00 34.93
C LYS A 407 28.02 -2.11 34.00
N GLU A 408 29.11 -1.82 33.30
CA GLU A 408 29.98 -2.82 32.68
C GLU A 408 30.46 -3.84 33.71
N GLY A 409 30.29 -5.12 33.37
CA GLY A 409 30.66 -6.25 34.22
C GLY A 409 29.76 -7.44 33.95
N LYS A 410 30.39 -8.59 33.64
CA LYS A 410 29.67 -9.87 33.49
C LYS A 410 28.92 -10.23 34.78
N SER A 411 27.86 -11.03 34.68
CA SER A 411 27.09 -11.50 35.85
C SER A 411 27.91 -12.37 36.83
N THR A 412 28.67 -11.71 37.72
CA THR A 412 29.45 -12.35 38.79
C THR A 412 28.55 -12.72 39.96
N GLY A 413 28.18 -14.00 40.07
CA GLY A 413 27.42 -14.52 41.21
C GLY A 413 26.32 -15.52 40.87
N GLY A 414 25.97 -15.67 39.58
CA GLY A 414 25.02 -16.68 39.11
C GLY A 414 23.61 -16.18 38.81
N SER A 415 23.29 -14.90 39.05
CA SER A 415 22.10 -14.25 38.50
C SER A 415 22.41 -13.60 37.16
N GLU A 416 21.83 -14.13 36.09
CA GLU A 416 21.87 -13.53 34.75
C GLU A 416 21.04 -12.23 34.73
N ARG A 417 21.60 -11.17 34.15
CA ARG A 417 20.91 -9.88 34.00
C ARG A 417 20.36 -9.76 32.58
N TRP A 418 19.24 -9.09 32.45
CA TRP A 418 18.48 -8.96 31.21
C TRP A 418 18.28 -7.49 30.87
N VAL A 419 18.28 -7.16 29.57
CA VAL A 419 17.83 -5.86 29.08
C VAL A 419 16.52 -6.04 28.32
N ASN A 420 15.53 -5.24 28.70
CA ASN A 420 14.15 -5.28 28.25
C ASN A 420 13.88 -4.14 27.28
N PHE A 421 12.89 -4.32 26.42
CA PHE A 421 12.50 -3.40 25.38
C PHE A 421 10.97 -3.36 25.26
N GLN A 422 10.38 -2.17 25.16
CA GLN A 422 8.94 -1.96 24.98
C GLN A 422 8.71 -1.04 23.78
N GLY A 423 7.84 -1.47 22.85
CA GLY A 423 7.35 -0.62 21.77
C GLY A 423 6.38 0.47 22.26
N ALA A 424 6.01 1.36 21.34
CA ALA A 424 4.86 2.26 21.50
C ALA A 424 3.54 1.62 21.05
N ASP A 425 3.59 0.45 20.40
CA ASP A 425 2.42 -0.29 19.96
C ASP A 425 1.76 -1.08 21.09
N GLU A 426 0.42 -1.05 21.09
CA GLU A 426 -0.44 -1.77 22.04
C GLU A 426 -1.36 -2.75 21.27
N PRO A 427 -0.81 -3.90 20.81
CA PRO A 427 -1.62 -4.99 20.30
C PRO A 427 -2.47 -5.65 21.41
N SER A 428 -3.29 -6.62 21.02
CA SER A 428 -4.42 -7.12 21.83
C SER A 428 -4.06 -7.78 23.16
N GLU A 429 -2.83 -8.24 23.36
CA GLU A 429 -2.37 -8.87 24.60
C GLU A 429 -1.48 -7.93 25.44
N GLY A 430 -1.64 -6.61 25.23
CA GLY A 430 -0.83 -5.55 25.82
C GLY A 430 0.31 -5.11 24.90
N LYS A 431 1.24 -4.30 25.43
CA LYS A 431 2.34 -3.73 24.64
C LYS A 431 3.31 -4.79 24.12
N TYR A 432 3.93 -4.51 22.97
CA TYR A 432 4.97 -5.40 22.46
C TYR A 432 6.26 -5.28 23.27
N GLU A 433 6.53 -6.27 24.12
CA GLU A 433 7.67 -6.32 25.04
C GLU A 433 8.51 -7.59 24.88
N THR A 434 9.82 -7.47 25.03
CA THR A 434 10.75 -8.61 25.01
C THR A 434 12.09 -8.25 25.68
N CYS A 435 12.96 -9.23 25.92
CA CYS A 435 14.31 -8.99 26.46
C CYS A 435 15.38 -9.87 25.79
N ILE A 436 16.65 -9.52 26.03
CA ILE A 436 17.83 -10.37 25.77
C ILE A 436 18.80 -10.32 26.97
N PRO A 437 19.74 -11.27 27.10
CA PRO A 437 20.78 -11.21 28.13
C PRO A 437 21.64 -9.93 28.02
N LEU A 438 21.84 -9.24 29.14
CA LEU A 438 22.59 -7.98 29.21
C LEU A 438 24.05 -8.17 28.76
N ASP A 439 24.68 -9.29 29.10
CA ASP A 439 26.05 -9.61 28.67
C ASP A 439 26.15 -9.74 27.13
N TYR A 440 25.06 -10.03 26.41
CA TYR A 440 25.01 -10.01 24.95
C TYR A 440 24.89 -8.58 24.41
N ALA A 441 24.02 -7.76 25.01
CA ALA A 441 23.82 -6.36 24.63
C ALA A 441 25.05 -5.46 24.90
N MET A 442 25.83 -5.80 25.93
CA MET A 442 27.03 -5.05 26.35
C MET A 442 28.32 -5.51 25.62
N ASP A 443 28.27 -6.51 24.74
CA ASP A 443 29.40 -6.88 23.88
C ASP A 443 29.40 -6.01 22.60
N PRO A 444 30.36 -5.08 22.41
CA PRO A 444 30.40 -4.19 21.25
C PRO A 444 30.66 -4.94 19.93
N THR A 445 31.00 -6.23 19.97
CA THR A 445 31.15 -7.08 18.78
C THR A 445 29.84 -7.74 18.33
N ASN A 446 28.74 -7.60 19.07
CA ASN A 446 27.41 -8.05 18.65
C ASN A 446 26.64 -6.99 17.85
N ASP A 447 27.18 -5.75 17.73
CA ASP A 447 26.59 -4.66 16.93
C ASP A 447 25.11 -4.36 17.23
N VAL A 448 24.65 -4.62 18.46
CA VAL A 448 23.28 -4.30 18.90
C VAL A 448 23.10 -2.79 18.95
N MET A 449 22.12 -2.26 18.22
CA MET A 449 21.97 -0.83 17.95
C MET A 449 20.53 -0.32 18.09
N LEU A 450 20.40 0.97 18.36
CA LEU A 450 19.15 1.72 18.31
C LEU A 450 19.08 2.46 16.98
N ALA A 451 18.53 1.82 15.96
CA ALA A 451 18.51 2.35 14.60
C ALA A 451 17.39 3.39 14.42
N TYR A 452 17.71 4.49 13.73
CA TYR A 452 16.76 5.53 13.31
C TYR A 452 16.72 5.74 11.78
N GLU A 453 17.73 5.22 11.06
CA GLU A 453 17.82 5.24 9.59
C GLU A 453 17.88 3.80 9.02
N MET A 454 17.25 3.60 7.87
CA MET A 454 17.17 2.34 7.12
C MET A 454 17.47 2.61 5.63
N ASN A 455 18.56 2.06 5.11
CA ASN A 455 19.14 2.39 3.81
C ASN A 455 19.37 3.91 3.60
N ASP A 456 20.04 4.54 4.56
CA ASP A 456 20.47 5.95 4.53
C ASP A 456 19.32 6.98 4.37
N VAL A 457 18.09 6.60 4.77
CA VAL A 457 16.90 7.47 4.91
C VAL A 457 16.17 7.16 6.22
N PRO A 458 15.34 8.07 6.77
CA PRO A 458 14.56 7.80 7.99
C PRO A 458 13.75 6.51 7.89
N LEU A 459 13.58 5.83 9.03
CA LEU A 459 12.78 4.61 9.13
C LEU A 459 11.37 4.80 8.54
N PRO A 460 10.91 3.90 7.65
CA PRO A 460 9.48 3.81 7.32
C PRO A 460 8.65 3.41 8.54
N PRO A 461 7.41 3.92 8.71
CA PRO A 461 6.57 3.60 9.87
C PRO A 461 6.33 2.11 10.11
N ASP A 462 6.01 1.33 9.08
CA ASP A 462 5.87 -0.15 9.17
C ASP A 462 7.15 -0.84 9.70
N HIS A 463 8.31 -0.20 9.59
CA HIS A 463 9.61 -0.70 10.02
C HIS A 463 10.11 -0.10 11.35
N GLY A 464 9.33 0.74 12.03
CA GLY A 464 9.57 1.15 13.41
C GLY A 464 10.01 2.58 13.64
N TYR A 465 9.61 3.52 12.79
CA TYR A 465 9.84 4.97 12.97
C TYR A 465 9.43 5.50 14.36
N PRO A 466 10.15 6.45 14.99
CA PRO A 466 11.42 7.05 14.56
C PRO A 466 12.66 6.28 15.03
N VAL A 467 12.50 5.30 15.94
CA VAL A 467 13.60 4.47 16.46
C VAL A 467 13.16 3.02 16.69
N ARG A 468 14.04 2.08 16.34
CA ARG A 468 13.87 0.65 16.63
C ARG A 468 15.13 0.03 17.23
N LEU A 469 14.96 -1.12 17.87
CA LEU A 469 16.07 -2.03 18.17
C LEU A 469 16.42 -2.87 16.93
N ILE A 470 17.72 -3.06 16.69
CA ILE A 470 18.27 -4.05 15.77
C ILE A 470 19.31 -4.91 16.51
N ILE A 471 19.13 -6.23 16.44
CA ILE A 471 20.01 -7.24 17.03
C ILE A 471 20.53 -8.13 15.89
N PRO A 472 21.76 -7.91 15.40
CA PRO A 472 22.31 -8.68 14.28
C PRO A 472 22.39 -10.19 14.54
N GLY A 473 21.94 -10.99 13.57
CA GLY A 473 21.93 -12.46 13.67
C GLY A 473 20.84 -13.06 14.58
N TYR A 474 19.98 -12.23 15.18
CA TYR A 474 18.80 -12.67 15.94
C TYR A 474 17.54 -12.71 15.07
N VAL A 475 16.50 -13.36 15.58
CA VAL A 475 15.17 -13.44 14.96
C VAL A 475 14.42 -12.11 15.00
N GLY A 476 13.54 -11.90 14.01
CA GLY A 476 12.77 -10.67 13.87
C GLY A 476 11.94 -10.32 15.10
N GLY A 477 11.40 -11.31 15.81
CA GLY A 477 10.60 -11.12 17.04
C GLY A 477 11.34 -10.44 18.20
N ARG A 478 12.69 -10.40 18.20
CA ARG A 478 13.48 -9.70 19.23
C ARG A 478 13.82 -8.25 18.87
N CYS A 479 13.70 -7.86 17.59
CA CYS A 479 14.08 -6.53 17.10
C CYS A 479 12.92 -5.52 17.22
N VAL A 480 12.55 -5.16 18.45
CA VAL A 480 11.41 -4.29 18.80
C VAL A 480 11.37 -2.98 17.98
N LYS A 481 10.20 -2.64 17.45
CA LYS A 481 9.90 -1.44 16.65
C LYS A 481 9.29 -0.33 17.52
N TRP A 482 9.28 0.91 17.02
CA TRP A 482 8.62 2.04 17.67
C TRP A 482 9.09 2.22 19.14
N LEU A 483 10.39 2.02 19.38
CA LEU A 483 10.95 1.73 20.69
C LEU A 483 10.74 2.92 21.64
N LYS A 484 9.97 2.68 22.71
CA LYS A 484 9.61 3.72 23.69
C LYS A 484 10.37 3.59 25.01
N LYS A 485 10.76 2.37 25.40
CA LYS A 485 11.46 2.13 26.67
C LYS A 485 12.51 1.00 26.59
N VAL A 486 13.61 1.17 27.33
CA VAL A 486 14.68 0.18 27.57
C VAL A 486 15.02 0.14 29.07
N TRP A 487 15.14 -1.02 29.71
CA TRP A 487 15.50 -1.12 31.15
C TRP A 487 16.13 -2.45 31.54
N VAL A 488 16.94 -2.48 32.60
CA VAL A 488 17.68 -3.67 33.06
C VAL A 488 17.01 -4.36 34.25
N THR A 489 16.88 -5.68 34.18
CA THR A 489 16.35 -6.55 35.25
C THR A 489 17.33 -7.67 35.65
N ASP A 490 17.06 -8.32 36.78
CA ASP A 490 17.74 -9.53 37.27
C ASP A 490 16.97 -10.83 36.95
N HIS A 491 15.96 -10.74 36.08
CA HIS A 491 15.08 -11.82 35.64
C HIS A 491 14.61 -11.59 34.18
N GLU A 492 14.28 -12.69 33.48
CA GLU A 492 13.72 -12.70 32.11
C GLU A 492 12.34 -12.01 32.08
N ASN A 493 11.98 -11.40 30.95
CA ASN A 493 10.73 -10.67 30.78
C ASN A 493 9.53 -11.64 30.71
N THR A 494 8.44 -11.30 31.38
CA THR A 494 7.24 -12.18 31.49
C THR A 494 6.04 -11.68 30.68
N SER A 495 6.23 -10.79 29.70
CA SER A 495 5.16 -10.31 28.82
C SER A 495 4.52 -11.43 27.98
N HIS A 496 3.30 -11.20 27.48
CA HIS A 496 2.63 -12.17 26.61
C HIS A 496 3.51 -12.54 25.40
N TYR A 497 4.04 -11.54 24.69
CA TYR A 497 4.80 -11.77 23.46
C TYR A 497 6.22 -12.31 23.67
N HIS A 498 6.74 -12.26 24.91
CA HIS A 498 8.00 -12.90 25.27
C HIS A 498 7.83 -14.39 25.63
N ILE A 499 6.74 -14.74 26.31
CA ILE A 499 6.47 -16.11 26.77
C ILE A 499 5.69 -16.92 25.72
N TRP A 500 4.59 -16.39 25.20
CA TRP A 500 3.60 -17.14 24.41
C TRP A 500 3.74 -16.98 22.89
N ASP A 501 4.71 -16.21 22.40
CA ASP A 501 5.05 -16.04 20.99
C ASP A 501 6.57 -16.23 20.77
N ASN A 502 7.00 -16.43 19.51
CA ASN A 502 8.41 -16.60 19.13
C ASN A 502 9.15 -17.72 19.90
N ARG A 503 8.52 -18.91 20.01
CA ARG A 503 9.10 -20.12 20.64
C ARG A 503 8.89 -21.38 19.78
N VAL A 504 9.91 -22.25 19.72
CA VAL A 504 9.84 -23.57 19.06
C VAL A 504 9.56 -24.65 20.10
N LEU A 505 8.33 -25.17 20.08
CA LEU A 505 7.92 -26.26 20.99
C LEU A 505 8.13 -27.66 20.35
N PRO A 506 8.39 -28.70 21.15
CA PRO A 506 8.38 -30.09 20.70
C PRO A 506 7.07 -30.48 19.99
N SER A 507 7.17 -31.24 18.91
CA SER A 507 6.07 -31.55 17.98
C SER A 507 4.88 -32.34 18.58
N PHE A 508 5.01 -32.88 19.80
CA PHE A 508 3.91 -33.53 20.52
C PHE A 508 2.93 -32.53 21.17
N ILE A 509 3.33 -31.26 21.32
CA ILE A 509 2.49 -30.20 21.89
C ILE A 509 1.66 -29.59 20.77
N THR A 510 0.33 -29.76 20.84
CA THR A 510 -0.61 -29.32 19.81
C THR A 510 -1.62 -28.26 20.28
N GLU A 511 -1.63 -27.97 21.58
CA GLU A 511 -2.47 -27.01 22.28
C GLU A 511 -1.64 -25.85 22.84
N LYS A 512 -2.27 -24.74 23.27
CA LYS A 512 -1.56 -23.63 23.95
C LYS A 512 -1.92 -23.52 25.43
N ASP A 513 -2.88 -24.32 25.88
CA ASP A 513 -3.68 -24.12 27.09
C ASP A 513 -3.62 -25.33 28.06
N GLY A 514 -2.85 -26.37 27.71
CA GLY A 514 -2.53 -27.52 28.58
C GLY A 514 -1.21 -27.35 29.34
N GLU A 515 -1.03 -28.13 30.42
CA GLU A 515 0.12 -28.06 31.33
C GLU A 515 1.49 -28.22 30.60
N PHE A 516 1.55 -29.05 29.56
CA PHE A 516 2.76 -29.20 28.73
C PHE A 516 3.09 -27.94 27.91
N ALA A 517 2.07 -27.20 27.47
CA ALA A 517 2.27 -25.96 26.73
C ALA A 517 2.80 -24.87 27.65
N ASP A 518 2.15 -24.65 28.80
CA ASP A 518 2.60 -23.69 29.82
C ASP A 518 4.05 -23.95 30.26
N ALA A 519 4.37 -25.20 30.63
CA ALA A 519 5.72 -25.57 31.05
C ALA A 519 6.80 -25.33 29.97
N MET A 520 6.47 -25.49 28.68
CA MET A 520 7.43 -25.35 27.58
C MET A 520 7.45 -23.96 26.94
N PHE A 521 6.38 -23.16 27.04
CA PHE A 521 6.43 -21.72 26.72
C PHE A 521 7.25 -20.95 27.78
N ASN A 522 7.22 -21.36 29.05
CA ASN A 522 8.05 -20.78 30.11
C ASN A 522 9.49 -21.38 30.19
N HIS A 523 9.88 -22.30 29.30
CA HIS A 523 11.22 -22.90 29.32
C HIS A 523 12.20 -22.07 28.45
N PRO A 524 13.38 -21.65 28.95
CA PRO A 524 14.27 -20.75 28.21
C PRO A 524 14.75 -21.34 26.87
N ASP A 525 15.12 -22.62 26.84
CA ASP A 525 15.62 -23.30 25.64
C ASP A 525 14.63 -23.38 24.45
N THR A 526 13.35 -23.01 24.62
CA THR A 526 12.38 -22.93 23.50
C THR A 526 12.33 -21.55 22.85
N ALA A 527 12.93 -20.52 23.46
CA ALA A 527 12.91 -19.16 22.95
C ALA A 527 13.68 -19.03 21.62
N CYS A 528 13.02 -18.48 20.59
CA CYS A 528 13.71 -18.06 19.38
C CYS A 528 14.59 -16.85 19.70
N ASN A 529 15.92 -16.99 19.59
CA ASN A 529 16.89 -15.92 19.83
C ASN A 529 17.77 -15.72 18.59
N GLU A 530 18.77 -16.58 18.36
CA GLU A 530 19.50 -16.58 17.08
C GLU A 530 18.64 -17.14 15.94
N GLN A 531 18.78 -16.59 14.72
CA GLN A 531 18.21 -17.18 13.51
C GLN A 531 18.84 -18.55 13.20
N ASN A 532 18.16 -19.38 12.40
CA ASN A 532 18.72 -20.66 11.97
C ASN A 532 19.25 -20.64 10.54
N LEU A 533 20.23 -21.53 10.29
CA LEU A 533 20.81 -21.79 8.98
C LEU A 533 19.70 -22.17 7.99
N ASN A 534 19.45 -21.32 6.99
CA ASN A 534 18.37 -21.48 6.03
C ASN A 534 18.85 -21.18 4.60
N SER A 535 18.21 -21.78 3.60
CA SER A 535 18.44 -21.48 2.18
C SER A 535 17.20 -21.79 1.34
N VAL A 536 17.02 -20.98 0.29
CA VAL A 536 15.83 -20.96 -0.57
C VAL A 536 16.27 -20.79 -2.02
N VAL A 537 15.62 -21.51 -2.93
CA VAL A 537 15.77 -21.34 -4.38
C VAL A 537 14.78 -20.26 -4.83
N VAL A 538 15.26 -19.29 -5.63
CA VAL A 538 14.42 -18.22 -6.20
C VAL A 538 14.21 -18.39 -7.71
N LYS A 539 15.20 -18.94 -8.42
CA LYS A 539 15.08 -19.33 -9.83
C LYS A 539 15.51 -20.79 -10.04
N PRO A 540 14.77 -21.59 -10.82
CA PRO A 540 13.59 -21.22 -11.59
C PRO A 540 12.39 -20.87 -10.71
N ALA A 541 11.65 -19.84 -11.10
CA ALA A 541 10.64 -19.20 -10.26
C ALA A 541 9.30 -19.96 -10.24
N GLN A 542 8.44 -19.61 -9.28
CA GLN A 542 7.09 -20.15 -9.17
C GLN A 542 6.29 -19.81 -10.44
N GLY A 543 5.85 -20.85 -11.15
CA GLY A 543 5.12 -20.71 -12.41
C GLY A 543 6.01 -20.53 -13.66
N GLU A 544 7.34 -20.52 -13.53
CA GLU A 544 8.24 -20.32 -14.67
C GLU A 544 8.09 -21.47 -15.70
N LYS A 545 7.86 -21.10 -16.97
CA LYS A 545 7.79 -22.00 -18.12
C LYS A 545 9.06 -21.87 -18.98
N LEU A 546 9.80 -22.96 -19.16
CA LEU A 546 10.90 -23.04 -20.14
C LEU A 546 10.49 -23.87 -21.37
N PRO A 547 10.52 -23.34 -22.60
CA PRO A 547 10.19 -24.11 -23.81
C PRO A 547 11.13 -25.30 -24.00
N LEU A 548 10.59 -26.49 -24.33
CA LEU A 548 11.45 -27.65 -24.58
C LEU A 548 12.33 -27.49 -25.84
N THR A 549 12.01 -26.55 -26.74
CA THR A 549 12.86 -26.12 -27.87
C THR A 549 14.21 -25.50 -27.46
N ASP A 550 14.34 -25.07 -26.19
CA ASP A 550 15.58 -24.55 -25.61
C ASP A 550 16.47 -25.61 -24.96
N THR A 551 16.05 -26.88 -24.94
CA THR A 551 16.85 -28.01 -24.41
C THR A 551 18.00 -28.45 -25.34
N ARG A 552 18.44 -27.55 -26.25
CA ARG A 552 19.52 -27.82 -27.21
C ARG A 552 20.84 -28.08 -26.48
N LYS A 553 21.55 -29.12 -26.93
CA LYS A 553 22.84 -29.55 -26.37
C LYS A 553 23.84 -28.38 -26.33
N GLY A 554 24.17 -27.93 -25.11
CA GLY A 554 25.08 -26.80 -24.86
C GLY A 554 24.43 -25.58 -24.19
N LYS A 555 23.09 -25.47 -24.15
CA LYS A 555 22.41 -24.46 -23.33
C LYS A 555 22.46 -24.84 -21.83
N THR A 556 22.66 -23.82 -20.98
CA THR A 556 22.64 -23.92 -19.52
C THR A 556 21.60 -22.97 -18.93
N TYR A 557 21.00 -23.39 -17.82
CA TYR A 557 20.13 -22.57 -16.97
C TYR A 557 20.88 -22.21 -15.67
N ARG A 558 20.61 -21.04 -15.10
CA ARG A 558 21.17 -20.64 -13.80
C ARG A 558 20.14 -20.85 -12.69
N VAL A 559 20.37 -21.86 -11.85
CA VAL A 559 19.63 -22.01 -10.60
C VAL A 559 20.24 -21.03 -9.61
N GLU A 560 19.44 -20.15 -9.01
CA GLU A 560 19.92 -19.11 -8.09
C GLU A 560 18.94 -18.82 -6.96
N GLY A 561 19.46 -18.31 -5.84
CA GLY A 561 18.69 -18.04 -4.61
C GLY A 561 19.56 -17.46 -3.49
N TYR A 562 19.09 -17.51 -2.24
CA TYR A 562 19.81 -16.95 -1.09
C TYR A 562 19.97 -17.95 0.07
N ALA A 563 20.84 -17.61 1.02
CA ALA A 563 21.06 -18.33 2.26
C ALA A 563 21.52 -17.40 3.39
N TYR A 564 21.17 -17.72 4.64
CA TYR A 564 21.58 -17.00 5.85
C TYR A 564 21.78 -17.97 7.03
N ASP A 565 22.37 -17.48 8.13
CA ASP A 565 22.49 -18.16 9.42
C ASP A 565 22.45 -17.12 10.56
N GLY A 566 22.10 -17.52 11.78
CA GLY A 566 22.08 -16.64 12.95
C GLY A 566 23.45 -16.44 13.59
N GLY A 567 23.50 -15.69 14.69
CA GLY A 567 24.70 -15.50 15.54
C GLY A 567 25.93 -14.86 14.86
N GLY A 568 25.79 -14.43 13.60
CA GLY A 568 26.91 -13.96 12.77
C GLY A 568 27.71 -15.10 12.10
N HIS A 569 27.16 -16.31 12.01
CA HIS A 569 27.88 -17.47 11.49
C HIS A 569 28.01 -17.46 9.96
N GLU A 570 29.22 -17.72 9.42
CA GLU A 570 29.40 -17.81 7.95
C GLU A 570 28.69 -19.05 7.39
N VAL A 571 27.79 -18.85 6.42
CA VAL A 571 27.30 -19.89 5.52
C VAL A 571 28.44 -20.35 4.59
N GLN A 572 29.25 -21.31 5.05
CA GLN A 572 30.49 -21.78 4.43
C GLN A 572 30.31 -22.59 3.13
N ARG A 573 29.10 -23.09 2.85
CA ARG A 573 28.80 -23.85 1.63
C ARG A 573 27.29 -23.84 1.38
N VAL A 574 26.91 -23.75 0.11
CA VAL A 574 25.55 -24.05 -0.37
C VAL A 574 25.66 -25.13 -1.44
N GLU A 575 24.72 -26.07 -1.46
CA GLU A 575 24.70 -27.20 -2.38
C GLU A 575 23.31 -27.39 -2.99
N VAL A 576 23.24 -27.71 -4.28
CA VAL A 576 22.00 -28.05 -5.00
C VAL A 576 22.06 -29.47 -5.53
N SER A 577 21.02 -30.26 -5.29
CA SER A 577 20.79 -31.57 -5.88
C SER A 577 19.73 -31.51 -6.98
N LEU A 578 19.87 -32.38 -7.98
CA LEU A 578 18.92 -32.56 -9.09
C LEU A 578 18.24 -33.95 -9.08
N ASP A 579 18.68 -34.84 -8.19
CA ASP A 579 18.33 -36.27 -8.16
C ASP A 579 17.60 -36.68 -6.87
N GLY A 580 17.16 -35.71 -6.07
CA GLY A 580 16.47 -35.97 -4.80
C GLY A 580 17.40 -36.10 -3.59
N GLY A 581 18.67 -35.72 -3.72
CA GLY A 581 19.65 -35.69 -2.63
C GLY A 581 20.72 -36.78 -2.69
N GLU A 582 20.77 -37.58 -3.76
CA GLU A 582 21.78 -38.62 -3.99
C GLU A 582 23.15 -37.98 -4.33
N THR A 583 23.15 -36.95 -5.18
CA THR A 583 24.35 -36.14 -5.49
C THR A 583 24.08 -34.64 -5.35
N TRP A 584 25.16 -33.87 -5.18
CA TRP A 584 25.12 -32.47 -4.78
C TRP A 584 26.17 -31.64 -5.54
N LEU A 585 25.71 -30.57 -6.19
CA LEU A 585 26.54 -29.58 -6.90
C LEU A 585 26.87 -28.41 -5.96
N TYR A 586 28.14 -28.03 -5.89
CA TYR A 586 28.57 -26.88 -5.09
C TYR A 586 28.10 -25.57 -5.75
N CYS A 587 27.42 -24.71 -4.98
CA CYS A 587 26.90 -23.44 -5.46
C CYS A 587 27.84 -22.27 -5.13
N ILE A 588 27.98 -21.37 -6.09
CA ILE A 588 28.91 -20.23 -6.04
C ILE A 588 28.27 -19.09 -5.26
N ARG A 589 28.95 -18.60 -4.22
CA ARG A 589 28.39 -17.64 -3.26
C ARG A 589 28.85 -16.20 -3.55
N ARG A 590 27.91 -15.25 -3.43
CA ARG A 590 28.11 -13.80 -3.55
C ARG A 590 27.70 -13.13 -2.24
N PHE A 591 28.63 -12.38 -1.66
CA PHE A 591 28.48 -11.63 -0.41
C PHE A 591 28.43 -10.14 -0.71
N PRO A 592 27.85 -9.31 0.18
CA PRO A 592 28.09 -7.87 0.17
C PRO A 592 29.58 -7.54 0.25
N ASN A 593 30.01 -6.40 -0.33
CA ASN A 593 31.44 -6.04 -0.42
C ASN A 593 32.12 -5.79 0.94
N TYR A 594 31.33 -5.52 1.99
CA TYR A 594 31.78 -5.21 3.35
C TYR A 594 30.98 -6.05 4.39
N PRO A 595 31.10 -7.39 4.39
CA PRO A 595 30.16 -8.27 5.10
C PRO A 595 30.54 -8.58 6.56
N ILE A 596 31.74 -8.15 7.00
CA ILE A 596 32.27 -8.39 8.35
C ILE A 596 32.67 -7.03 8.95
N ARG A 597 32.16 -6.69 10.14
CA ARG A 597 32.70 -5.60 10.98
C ARG A 597 33.73 -6.11 11.97
N HIS A 598 33.36 -7.13 12.75
CA HIS A 598 34.20 -7.70 13.81
C HIS A 598 34.58 -9.15 13.55
N GLY A 599 35.88 -9.45 13.66
CA GLY A 599 36.42 -10.82 13.67
C GLY A 599 35.99 -11.67 12.47
N ASN A 600 35.01 -12.54 12.69
CA ASN A 600 34.43 -13.45 11.70
C ASN A 600 32.89 -13.43 11.70
N LYS A 601 32.25 -12.38 12.22
CA LYS A 601 30.79 -12.23 12.28
C LYS A 601 30.24 -11.69 10.95
N PHE A 602 29.37 -12.48 10.32
CA PHE A 602 28.66 -12.16 9.08
C PHE A 602 27.19 -11.86 9.39
N TRP A 603 26.80 -10.59 9.36
CA TRP A 603 25.43 -10.17 9.65
C TRP A 603 24.48 -10.21 8.45
N THR A 604 25.01 -10.50 7.25
CA THR A 604 24.27 -10.44 5.99
C THR A 604 23.98 -11.82 5.45
N TRP A 605 22.85 -11.98 4.74
CA TRP A 605 22.65 -13.11 3.85
C TRP A 605 23.73 -13.15 2.75
N LEU A 606 23.73 -14.25 1.98
CA LEU A 606 24.44 -14.33 0.70
C LEU A 606 23.47 -14.75 -0.39
N HIS A 607 23.74 -14.33 -1.62
CA HIS A 607 23.10 -14.89 -2.82
C HIS A 607 24.01 -15.99 -3.37
N TRP A 608 23.44 -17.06 -3.90
CA TRP A 608 24.17 -18.18 -4.48
C TRP A 608 23.63 -18.54 -5.86
N TYR A 609 24.46 -19.18 -6.69
CA TYR A 609 24.03 -19.69 -7.99
C TYR A 609 24.81 -20.92 -8.45
N VAL A 610 24.23 -21.71 -9.36
CA VAL A 610 24.90 -22.79 -10.09
C VAL A 610 24.37 -22.88 -11.52
N ASP A 611 25.28 -23.01 -12.48
CA ASP A 611 24.94 -23.14 -13.90
C ASP A 611 24.79 -24.62 -14.28
N VAL A 612 23.57 -25.02 -14.67
CA VAL A 612 23.15 -26.40 -14.90
C VAL A 612 22.84 -26.62 -16.38
N SER A 613 23.26 -27.76 -16.95
CA SER A 613 22.88 -28.16 -18.31
C SER A 613 21.36 -28.29 -18.46
N MET A 614 20.74 -27.70 -19.48
CA MET A 614 19.30 -27.86 -19.75
C MET A 614 18.87 -29.33 -19.86
N VAL A 615 19.77 -30.21 -20.31
CA VAL A 615 19.53 -31.66 -20.40
C VAL A 615 19.45 -32.29 -19.01
N HIS A 616 20.31 -31.88 -18.07
CA HIS A 616 20.25 -32.38 -16.69
C HIS A 616 19.05 -31.80 -15.94
N LEU A 617 18.68 -30.54 -16.21
CA LEU A 617 17.51 -29.91 -15.61
C LEU A 617 16.20 -30.57 -16.06
N LEU A 618 16.10 -30.95 -17.34
CA LEU A 618 14.99 -31.75 -17.89
C LEU A 618 14.91 -33.16 -17.29
N GLN A 619 16.04 -33.72 -16.86
CA GLN A 619 16.15 -35.04 -16.23
C GLN A 619 16.06 -34.99 -14.69
N ALA A 620 15.94 -33.80 -14.09
CA ALA A 620 15.93 -33.64 -12.64
C ALA A 620 14.64 -34.18 -12.03
N LYS A 621 14.75 -34.95 -10.94
CA LYS A 621 13.58 -35.41 -10.16
C LYS A 621 12.95 -34.25 -9.38
N SER A 622 13.80 -33.35 -8.90
CA SER A 622 13.50 -32.11 -8.18
C SER A 622 14.77 -31.27 -8.11
N ILE A 623 14.65 -29.97 -7.84
CA ILE A 623 15.79 -29.10 -7.51
C ILE A 623 15.75 -28.88 -6.00
N SER A 624 16.72 -29.40 -5.26
CA SER A 624 16.75 -29.33 -3.79
C SER A 624 17.99 -28.59 -3.30
N VAL A 625 17.85 -27.59 -2.42
CA VAL A 625 19.01 -26.83 -1.87
C VAL A 625 19.20 -27.07 -0.37
N ARG A 626 20.46 -27.06 0.07
CA ARG A 626 20.85 -26.99 1.49
C ARG A 626 22.10 -26.13 1.70
N ALA A 627 22.20 -25.52 2.87
CA ALA A 627 23.37 -24.76 3.33
C ALA A 627 24.12 -25.48 4.47
N TRP A 628 25.38 -25.10 4.67
CA TRP A 628 26.27 -25.53 5.75
C TRP A 628 27.01 -24.34 6.37
N ASN A 629 27.21 -24.34 7.69
CA ASN A 629 27.86 -23.23 8.40
C ASN A 629 29.29 -23.55 8.93
N VAL A 630 29.85 -22.60 9.69
CA VAL A 630 31.18 -22.71 10.33
C VAL A 630 31.34 -23.95 11.23
N PHE A 631 30.29 -24.38 11.92
CA PHE A 631 30.30 -25.56 12.79
C PHE A 631 30.08 -26.89 12.05
N LYS A 632 29.78 -26.83 10.75
CA LYS A 632 29.35 -27.97 9.92
C LYS A 632 27.95 -28.49 10.28
N ASN A 633 27.11 -27.64 10.89
CA ASN A 633 25.68 -27.88 10.91
C ASN A 633 25.13 -27.76 9.47
N THR A 634 24.05 -28.48 9.18
CA THR A 634 23.35 -28.51 7.88
C THR A 634 21.85 -28.46 8.13
N GLN A 635 21.11 -27.96 7.14
CA GLN A 635 19.66 -28.07 7.10
C GLN A 635 19.20 -29.55 7.06
N PRO A 636 18.11 -29.93 7.76
CA PRO A 636 17.54 -31.26 7.71
C PRO A 636 16.82 -31.52 6.39
N GLU A 637 16.70 -32.79 6.00
CA GLU A 637 15.93 -33.19 4.80
C GLU A 637 14.43 -32.96 4.99
N ASN A 638 13.90 -33.39 6.15
CA ASN A 638 12.48 -33.32 6.46
C ASN A 638 12.17 -32.16 7.43
N PRO A 639 11.02 -31.49 7.30
CA PRO A 639 10.61 -30.39 8.18
C PRO A 639 10.27 -30.85 9.61
N ALA A 640 10.69 -30.05 10.58
CA ALA A 640 10.35 -30.23 12.00
C ALA A 640 9.11 -29.39 12.37
N TRP A 641 7.93 -29.99 12.30
CA TRP A 641 6.67 -29.31 12.66
C TRP A 641 6.64 -28.93 14.16
N ASN A 642 6.11 -27.75 14.46
CA ASN A 642 5.90 -27.24 15.82
C ASN A 642 4.63 -26.38 15.88
N THR A 643 4.08 -26.19 17.08
CA THR A 643 2.77 -25.57 17.35
C THR A 643 2.62 -24.16 16.77
N MET A 644 3.70 -23.38 16.73
CA MET A 644 3.73 -21.98 16.25
C MET A 644 4.17 -21.87 14.77
N GLY A 645 4.54 -23.00 14.15
CA GLY A 645 5.00 -23.07 12.76
C GLY A 645 6.26 -22.24 12.50
N MET A 646 7.19 -22.18 13.45
CA MET A 646 8.38 -21.34 13.42
C MET A 646 9.64 -22.10 13.00
N MET A 647 10.66 -21.36 12.58
CA MET A 647 12.04 -21.82 12.34
C MET A 647 12.14 -22.96 11.31
N ASN A 648 11.25 -23.02 10.31
CA ASN A 648 11.32 -24.03 9.26
C ASN A 648 12.55 -23.83 8.38
N ASN A 649 13.49 -24.77 8.44
CA ASN A 649 14.73 -24.74 7.65
C ASN A 649 15.05 -26.06 6.93
N CYS A 650 14.07 -26.93 6.64
CA CYS A 650 14.36 -28.12 5.83
C CYS A 650 14.87 -27.76 4.43
N TRP A 651 15.39 -28.74 3.68
CA TRP A 651 15.81 -28.52 2.29
C TRP A 651 14.66 -27.89 1.47
N TYR A 652 14.93 -26.77 0.80
CA TYR A 652 13.92 -26.13 -0.05
C TYR A 652 13.91 -26.84 -1.41
N VAL A 653 12.73 -27.29 -1.85
CA VAL A 653 12.59 -28.18 -3.00
C VAL A 653 11.64 -27.60 -4.04
N ILE A 654 12.10 -27.46 -5.27
CA ILE A 654 11.29 -27.14 -6.46
C ILE A 654 11.03 -28.43 -7.25
N LYS A 655 9.84 -28.57 -7.81
CA LYS A 655 9.47 -29.67 -8.72
C LYS A 655 9.14 -29.13 -10.12
N SER A 656 9.57 -29.86 -11.13
CA SER A 656 9.26 -29.59 -12.54
C SER A 656 8.16 -30.52 -13.06
N SER A 657 7.41 -30.06 -14.05
CA SER A 657 6.42 -30.86 -14.79
C SER A 657 6.38 -30.41 -16.25
N ILE A 658 6.31 -31.33 -17.20
CA ILE A 658 6.06 -30.98 -18.60
C ILE A 658 4.55 -30.68 -18.76
N VAL A 659 4.23 -29.55 -19.37
CA VAL A 659 2.87 -29.09 -19.67
C VAL A 659 2.79 -28.57 -21.10
N GLN A 660 1.60 -28.58 -21.67
CA GLN A 660 1.29 -27.95 -22.95
C GLN A 660 -0.16 -27.45 -22.89
N GLY A 661 -0.36 -26.15 -23.08
CA GLY A 661 -1.70 -25.56 -23.23
C GLY A 661 -2.34 -25.93 -24.56
N GLU A 662 -3.67 -25.83 -24.65
CA GLU A 662 -4.43 -26.24 -25.85
C GLU A 662 -4.03 -25.42 -27.10
N ASP A 663 -3.68 -24.14 -26.93
CA ASP A 663 -3.14 -23.26 -27.97
C ASP A 663 -1.59 -23.27 -28.07
N GLU A 664 -0.88 -23.96 -27.19
CA GLU A 664 0.60 -23.94 -27.15
C GLU A 664 1.19 -24.94 -28.15
N GLN A 665 1.80 -24.44 -29.24
CA GLN A 665 2.45 -25.29 -30.26
C GLN A 665 3.68 -26.06 -29.76
N VAL A 666 4.22 -25.73 -28.59
CA VAL A 666 5.45 -26.30 -28.03
C VAL A 666 5.22 -26.63 -26.55
N PRO A 667 5.56 -27.85 -26.08
CA PRO A 667 5.51 -28.18 -24.67
C PRO A 667 6.57 -27.40 -23.85
N HIS A 668 6.19 -27.06 -22.62
CA HIS A 668 6.98 -26.30 -21.66
C HIS A 668 7.32 -27.14 -20.43
N MET A 669 8.52 -26.94 -19.88
CA MET A 669 8.86 -27.37 -18.52
C MET A 669 8.43 -26.28 -17.54
N LEU A 670 7.41 -26.57 -16.74
CA LEU A 670 6.84 -25.69 -15.72
C LEU A 670 7.44 -26.02 -14.34
N PHE A 671 7.89 -25.01 -13.60
CA PHE A 671 8.41 -25.15 -12.24
C PHE A 671 7.40 -24.73 -11.18
N ARG A 672 7.39 -25.47 -10.05
CA ARG A 672 6.61 -25.15 -8.85
C ARG A 672 7.49 -25.20 -7.60
N HIS A 673 7.40 -24.15 -6.80
CA HIS A 673 7.95 -24.06 -5.44
C HIS A 673 7.11 -24.93 -4.47
N PRO A 674 7.55 -25.13 -3.21
CA PRO A 674 6.77 -25.87 -2.22
C PRO A 674 5.34 -25.35 -2.09
N VAL A 675 5.20 -24.03 -1.93
CA VAL A 675 3.95 -23.31 -1.67
C VAL A 675 4.00 -21.93 -2.29
N GLU A 676 2.84 -21.36 -2.59
CA GLU A 676 2.69 -19.90 -2.77
C GLU A 676 2.29 -19.27 -1.42
N PRO A 677 2.73 -18.05 -1.07
CA PRO A 677 2.35 -17.39 0.18
C PRO A 677 0.84 -17.15 0.33
N GLY A 678 0.41 -16.82 1.55
CA GLY A 678 -0.97 -16.41 1.86
C GLY A 678 -1.98 -17.50 1.55
N THR A 679 -2.95 -17.21 0.68
CA THR A 679 -3.98 -18.14 0.19
C THR A 679 -3.66 -18.77 -1.17
N GLY A 680 -2.51 -18.44 -1.80
CA GLY A 680 -2.11 -19.02 -3.10
C GLY A 680 -1.91 -20.54 -3.05
N ASN A 681 -2.32 -21.25 -4.10
CA ASN A 681 -2.42 -22.72 -4.10
C ASN A 681 -1.65 -23.42 -5.25
N GLY A 682 -0.87 -22.68 -6.05
CA GLY A 682 -0.12 -23.19 -7.20
C GLY A 682 1.21 -23.90 -6.87
N GLY A 683 1.56 -24.06 -5.60
CA GLY A 683 2.74 -24.82 -5.16
C GLY A 683 2.60 -26.34 -5.38
N TRP A 684 3.70 -27.09 -5.25
CA TRP A 684 3.63 -28.56 -5.41
C TRP A 684 3.15 -29.29 -4.15
N MET A 685 3.33 -28.72 -2.94
CA MET A 685 2.82 -29.32 -1.72
C MET A 685 1.29 -29.33 -1.75
N GLN A 686 0.70 -30.36 -1.18
CA GLN A 686 -0.75 -30.54 -1.07
C GLN A 686 -1.12 -30.73 0.40
N PRO A 687 -2.31 -30.27 0.86
CA PRO A 687 -2.72 -30.46 2.24
C PRO A 687 -2.75 -31.94 2.62
N SER A 688 -2.29 -32.27 3.81
CA SER A 688 -2.37 -33.63 4.36
C SER A 688 -3.81 -34.13 4.50
N GLU A 689 -3.99 -35.45 4.60
CA GLU A 689 -5.31 -36.04 4.84
C GLU A 689 -5.89 -35.59 6.20
N GLU A 690 -5.05 -35.30 7.21
CA GLU A 690 -5.49 -34.70 8.47
C GLU A 690 -6.14 -33.32 8.24
N ASN A 691 -5.46 -32.45 7.48
CA ASN A 691 -5.96 -31.12 7.12
C ASN A 691 -7.25 -31.20 6.27
N LYS A 692 -7.33 -32.12 5.29
CA LYS A 692 -8.53 -32.33 4.46
C LYS A 692 -9.72 -32.81 5.30
N ILE A 693 -9.51 -33.78 6.20
CA ILE A 693 -10.54 -34.30 7.10
C ILE A 693 -11.02 -33.22 8.08
N ALA A 694 -10.13 -32.32 8.51
CA ALA A 694 -10.51 -31.16 9.33
C ALA A 694 -11.44 -30.19 8.56
N SER A 695 -11.12 -29.87 7.31
CA SER A 695 -11.96 -29.02 6.44
C SER A 695 -13.35 -29.64 6.22
N ALA A 696 -13.41 -30.91 5.78
CA ALA A 696 -14.67 -31.60 5.53
C ALA A 696 -15.58 -31.68 6.77
N LYS A 697 -15.00 -31.80 7.98
CA LYS A 697 -15.74 -31.74 9.26
C LYS A 697 -16.25 -30.33 9.60
N GLN A 698 -15.54 -29.29 9.20
CA GLN A 698 -15.94 -27.88 9.38
C GLN A 698 -17.05 -27.50 8.40
N GLU A 699 -16.97 -27.98 7.15
CA GLU A 699 -17.99 -27.82 6.12
C GLU A 699 -19.31 -28.50 6.56
N ALA A 700 -19.27 -29.80 6.88
CA ALA A 700 -20.43 -30.62 7.22
C ALA A 700 -21.24 -30.13 8.45
N GLY A 701 -20.65 -29.31 9.33
CA GLY A 701 -21.36 -28.62 10.41
C GLY A 701 -22.01 -27.31 9.94
N ALA A 702 -22.89 -27.34 8.93
CA ALA A 702 -23.60 -26.17 8.41
C ALA A 702 -25.05 -26.12 8.94
N PRO A 703 -25.58 -24.96 9.38
CA PRO A 703 -27.01 -24.84 9.70
C PRO A 703 -27.87 -24.71 8.44
N GLU A 704 -29.11 -25.19 8.50
CA GLU A 704 -30.01 -25.26 7.33
C GLU A 704 -30.58 -23.90 6.87
N LYS A 705 -30.60 -22.89 7.76
CA LYS A 705 -31.18 -21.58 7.47
C LYS A 705 -30.35 -20.84 6.42
N GLN A 706 -30.99 -20.38 5.34
CA GLN A 706 -30.33 -19.62 4.27
C GLN A 706 -30.61 -18.12 4.37
N PHE A 707 -29.67 -17.30 3.90
CA PHE A 707 -29.78 -15.83 3.84
C PHE A 707 -29.45 -15.29 2.44
N THR A 708 -30.17 -14.26 2.02
CA THR A 708 -29.88 -13.52 0.78
C THR A 708 -28.84 -12.42 1.02
N ARG A 709 -28.19 -11.99 -0.07
CA ARG A 709 -27.25 -10.85 -0.03
C ARG A 709 -27.90 -9.59 0.59
N GLN A 710 -29.14 -9.30 0.21
CA GLN A 710 -29.90 -8.11 0.61
C GLN A 710 -30.43 -8.16 2.07
N GLU A 711 -30.31 -9.31 2.74
CA GLU A 711 -30.49 -9.40 4.18
C GLU A 711 -29.18 -9.07 4.89
N ILE A 712 -28.09 -9.74 4.52
CA ILE A 712 -26.76 -9.57 5.12
C ILE A 712 -26.28 -8.10 5.03
N GLU A 713 -26.49 -7.44 3.89
CA GLU A 713 -26.09 -6.04 3.65
C GLU A 713 -26.77 -4.97 4.55
N LYS A 714 -27.68 -5.37 5.45
CA LYS A 714 -28.30 -4.45 6.44
C LYS A 714 -27.52 -4.36 7.77
N HIS A 715 -26.65 -5.34 8.00
CA HIS A 715 -25.98 -5.61 9.29
C HIS A 715 -24.51 -5.17 9.22
N ASP A 716 -24.32 -3.87 8.97
CA ASP A 716 -23.07 -3.18 8.63
C ASP A 716 -22.47 -2.30 9.77
N LYS A 717 -22.84 -2.51 11.04
CA LYS A 717 -22.58 -1.57 12.15
C LYS A 717 -21.95 -2.22 13.39
N GLU A 718 -21.33 -1.43 14.26
CA GLU A 718 -20.78 -1.92 15.54
C GLU A 718 -21.81 -2.57 16.48
N ASP A 719 -23.08 -2.16 16.40
CA ASP A 719 -24.20 -2.68 17.19
C ASP A 719 -25.07 -3.72 16.44
N ASP A 720 -24.73 -4.01 15.18
CA ASP A 720 -25.43 -4.94 14.30
C ASP A 720 -24.49 -5.39 13.16
N CYS A 721 -23.64 -6.37 13.43
CA CYS A 721 -22.47 -6.73 12.61
C CYS A 721 -22.52 -8.18 12.11
N TRP A 722 -22.92 -8.42 10.86
CA TRP A 722 -22.86 -9.78 10.27
C TRP A 722 -21.69 -9.92 9.30
N ILE A 723 -21.05 -11.10 9.30
CA ILE A 723 -19.95 -11.45 8.38
C ILE A 723 -20.20 -12.79 7.68
N VAL A 724 -19.57 -12.99 6.51
CA VAL A 724 -19.67 -14.22 5.72
C VAL A 724 -18.32 -14.95 5.66
N VAL A 725 -18.23 -16.14 6.26
CA VAL A 725 -17.00 -16.97 6.28
C VAL A 725 -17.32 -18.38 5.80
N GLY A 726 -16.62 -18.89 4.78
CA GLY A 726 -16.82 -20.24 4.26
C GLY A 726 -18.26 -20.49 3.75
N GLY A 727 -18.91 -19.45 3.20
CA GLY A 727 -20.32 -19.47 2.80
C GLY A 727 -21.33 -19.52 3.96
N LYS A 728 -20.88 -19.41 5.21
CA LYS A 728 -21.72 -19.35 6.42
C LYS A 728 -21.84 -17.90 6.91
N VAL A 729 -23.01 -17.54 7.45
CA VAL A 729 -23.33 -16.21 7.96
C VAL A 729 -23.25 -16.22 9.48
N TYR A 730 -22.60 -15.22 10.06
CA TYR A 730 -22.30 -15.13 11.49
C TYR A 730 -22.63 -13.75 12.05
N ASP A 731 -23.22 -13.70 13.24
CA ASP A 731 -23.34 -12.49 14.04
C ASP A 731 -22.04 -12.28 14.85
N ALA A 732 -21.23 -11.31 14.43
CA ALA A 732 -19.96 -10.96 15.06
C ALA A 732 -20.09 -9.84 16.11
N THR A 733 -21.29 -9.31 16.35
CA THR A 733 -21.54 -8.15 17.23
C THR A 733 -21.00 -8.36 18.65
N SER A 734 -21.16 -9.58 19.18
CA SER A 734 -20.64 -9.98 20.50
C SER A 734 -19.13 -10.26 20.53
N VAL A 735 -18.49 -10.40 19.36
CA VAL A 735 -17.05 -10.67 19.19
C VAL A 735 -16.24 -9.38 19.08
N LEU A 736 -16.84 -8.32 18.51
CA LEU A 736 -16.23 -6.98 18.37
C LEU A 736 -15.65 -6.42 19.68
N ALA A 737 -16.23 -6.76 20.84
CA ALA A 737 -15.79 -6.24 22.13
C ALA A 737 -14.46 -6.82 22.65
N TRP A 738 -13.96 -7.92 22.09
CA TRP A 738 -12.77 -8.64 22.58
C TRP A 738 -11.91 -9.28 21.47
N HIS A 739 -12.22 -9.06 20.19
CA HIS A 739 -11.47 -9.71 19.09
C HIS A 739 -9.98 -9.30 19.08
N PRO A 740 -9.03 -10.27 19.02
CA PRO A 740 -7.60 -9.96 19.06
C PRO A 740 -7.02 -9.15 17.88
N GLY A 741 -7.77 -8.95 16.79
CA GLY A 741 -7.41 -8.03 15.71
C GLY A 741 -7.99 -6.60 15.88
N GLY A 742 -8.71 -6.37 16.97
CA GLY A 742 -9.49 -5.15 17.20
C GLY A 742 -10.77 -5.10 16.36
N LYS A 743 -11.68 -4.16 16.68
CA LYS A 743 -12.96 -3.99 15.99
C LYS A 743 -12.81 -3.82 14.47
N ALA A 744 -11.82 -3.04 14.03
CA ALA A 744 -11.60 -2.71 12.61
C ALA A 744 -11.45 -3.96 11.72
N ALA A 745 -10.77 -5.00 12.21
CA ALA A 745 -10.56 -6.25 11.47
C ALA A 745 -11.88 -7.00 11.14
N ILE A 746 -12.93 -6.81 11.94
CA ILE A 746 -14.28 -7.37 11.66
C ILE A 746 -15.16 -6.33 10.94
N ILE A 747 -15.15 -5.06 11.38
CA ILE A 747 -15.94 -3.97 10.78
C ILE A 747 -15.63 -3.77 9.30
N GLY A 748 -14.39 -4.02 8.87
CA GLY A 748 -13.99 -4.04 7.46
C GLY A 748 -14.79 -5.02 6.58
N HIS A 749 -15.57 -5.93 7.19
CA HIS A 749 -16.36 -6.99 6.56
C HIS A 749 -17.85 -6.97 6.94
N ALA A 750 -18.27 -6.06 7.82
CA ALA A 750 -19.65 -5.99 8.32
C ALA A 750 -20.65 -5.76 7.16
N GLY A 751 -21.65 -6.63 7.06
CA GLY A 751 -22.66 -6.66 6.00
C GLY A 751 -22.15 -7.13 4.64
N LYS A 752 -20.86 -7.46 4.48
CA LYS A 752 -20.26 -7.67 3.15
C LYS A 752 -20.28 -9.13 2.70
N VAL A 753 -20.74 -9.33 1.48
CA VAL A 753 -20.92 -10.65 0.84
C VAL A 753 -19.86 -10.84 -0.26
N HIS A 754 -18.61 -11.05 0.13
CA HIS A 754 -17.47 -11.29 -0.77
C HIS A 754 -16.54 -12.40 -0.26
N GLN A 755 -15.82 -13.04 -1.20
CA GLN A 755 -14.96 -14.18 -0.90
C GLN A 755 -13.81 -13.85 0.06
N GLU A 756 -13.22 -12.66 -0.07
CA GLU A 756 -12.11 -12.16 0.75
C GLU A 756 -12.34 -12.32 2.28
N THR A 757 -13.56 -12.15 2.81
CA THR A 757 -13.86 -12.38 4.24
C THR A 757 -13.58 -13.81 4.69
N SER A 758 -13.80 -14.79 3.80
CA SER A 758 -13.50 -16.20 4.07
C SER A 758 -12.00 -16.46 4.00
N ASP A 759 -11.34 -15.92 2.97
CA ASP A 759 -9.92 -16.08 2.70
C ASP A 759 -9.07 -15.45 3.82
N GLU A 760 -9.44 -14.26 4.31
CA GLU A 760 -8.85 -13.59 5.46
C GLU A 760 -9.08 -14.37 6.77
N PHE A 761 -10.27 -14.95 6.96
CA PHE A 761 -10.52 -15.76 8.16
C PHE A 761 -9.63 -17.01 8.15
N GLU A 762 -9.61 -17.76 7.04
CA GLU A 762 -8.85 -19.00 6.88
C GLU A 762 -7.31 -18.82 6.94
N SER A 763 -6.80 -17.62 6.62
CA SER A 763 -5.37 -17.32 6.68
C SER A 763 -4.87 -16.95 8.09
N ILE A 764 -5.74 -16.36 8.93
CA ILE A 764 -5.39 -15.86 10.27
C ILE A 764 -5.79 -16.85 11.39
N HIS A 765 -6.98 -17.43 11.32
CA HIS A 765 -7.69 -17.92 12.50
C HIS A 765 -7.51 -19.43 12.78
N ASP A 766 -7.55 -19.79 14.06
CA ASP A 766 -7.23 -21.12 14.56
C ASP A 766 -8.47 -21.96 14.96
N GLY A 767 -8.23 -23.16 15.50
CA GLY A 767 -9.29 -24.05 15.97
C GLY A 767 -10.17 -23.49 17.10
N TYR A 768 -9.67 -22.56 17.93
CA TYR A 768 -10.49 -21.87 18.95
C TYR A 768 -11.37 -20.79 18.31
N ALA A 769 -10.84 -20.01 17.36
CA ALA A 769 -11.65 -19.08 16.57
C ALA A 769 -12.74 -19.81 15.76
N TYR A 770 -12.49 -21.01 15.25
CA TYR A 770 -13.53 -21.87 14.65
C TYR A 770 -14.52 -22.49 15.64
N GLN A 771 -14.22 -22.54 16.95
CA GLN A 771 -15.22 -22.82 17.98
C GLN A 771 -16.07 -21.57 18.24
N LYS A 772 -15.46 -20.38 18.34
CA LYS A 772 -16.19 -19.12 18.53
C LYS A 772 -17.09 -18.74 17.35
N LEU A 773 -16.68 -19.00 16.10
CA LEU A 773 -17.60 -18.92 14.96
C LEU A 773 -18.86 -19.78 15.14
N LYS A 774 -18.75 -20.98 15.74
CA LYS A 774 -19.93 -21.86 15.95
C LYS A 774 -20.89 -21.33 17.01
N GLU A 775 -20.42 -20.50 17.96
CA GLU A 775 -21.29 -19.77 18.90
C GLU A 775 -22.06 -18.64 18.19
N CYS A 776 -21.47 -18.05 17.14
CA CYS A 776 -22.00 -16.92 16.37
C CYS A 776 -22.82 -17.29 15.12
N VAL A 777 -22.99 -18.58 14.78
CA VAL A 777 -23.50 -18.98 13.46
C VAL A 777 -25.01 -18.78 13.31
N LEU A 778 -25.41 -18.05 12.27
CA LEU A 778 -26.82 -17.81 11.93
C LEU A 778 -27.34 -18.78 10.86
N GLY A 779 -26.49 -19.18 9.90
CA GLY A 779 -26.89 -19.99 8.75
C GLY A 779 -25.86 -20.02 7.62
N VAL A 780 -26.34 -20.22 6.39
CA VAL A 780 -25.56 -20.22 5.14
C VAL A 780 -26.03 -19.13 4.19
N VAL A 781 -25.19 -18.72 3.25
CA VAL A 781 -25.61 -17.87 2.13
C VAL A 781 -26.39 -18.68 1.09
N THR A 782 -27.40 -18.08 0.49
CA THR A 782 -28.12 -18.66 -0.66
C THR A 782 -27.18 -18.91 -1.85
N GLN A 783 -27.49 -19.91 -2.68
CA GLN A 783 -26.67 -20.26 -3.87
C GLN A 783 -26.43 -19.05 -4.80
N LYS A 784 -27.41 -18.13 -4.91
CA LYS A 784 -27.27 -16.88 -5.69
C LYS A 784 -26.22 -15.94 -5.11
N ALA A 785 -26.12 -15.84 -3.78
CA ALA A 785 -25.10 -15.06 -3.09
C ALA A 785 -23.71 -15.72 -3.19
N ALA A 786 -23.62 -17.05 -3.05
CA ALA A 786 -22.36 -17.78 -3.28
C ALA A 786 -21.82 -17.60 -4.72
N SER A 787 -22.69 -17.72 -5.72
CA SER A 787 -22.31 -17.45 -7.13
C SER A 787 -21.88 -16.01 -7.35
N PHE A 788 -22.51 -15.04 -6.67
CA PHE A 788 -22.10 -13.64 -6.71
C PHE A 788 -20.71 -13.43 -6.08
N MET A 789 -20.42 -14.02 -4.92
CA MET A 789 -19.09 -13.95 -4.28
C MET A 789 -18.00 -14.46 -5.22
N LYS A 790 -18.22 -15.62 -5.86
CA LYS A 790 -17.27 -16.22 -6.80
C LYS A 790 -17.07 -15.35 -8.05
N ALA A 791 -18.15 -14.91 -8.70
CA ALA A 791 -18.06 -14.07 -9.89
C ALA A 791 -17.40 -12.71 -9.61
N ASN A 792 -17.64 -12.12 -8.43
CA ASN A 792 -17.03 -10.86 -8.03
C ASN A 792 -15.52 -11.03 -7.72
N ALA A 793 -15.11 -12.14 -7.11
CA ALA A 793 -13.70 -12.47 -6.92
C ALA A 793 -12.97 -12.75 -8.25
N GLU A 794 -13.62 -13.47 -9.18
CA GLU A 794 -13.08 -13.70 -10.53
C GLU A 794 -12.97 -12.41 -11.33
N ALA A 795 -13.95 -11.50 -11.21
CA ALA A 795 -13.91 -10.17 -11.84
C ALA A 795 -12.78 -9.30 -11.26
N ALA A 796 -12.65 -9.23 -9.92
CA ALA A 796 -11.59 -8.45 -9.27
C ALA A 796 -10.19 -9.00 -9.57
N ALA A 797 -10.02 -10.32 -9.61
CA ALA A 797 -8.76 -10.96 -10.00
C ALA A 797 -8.41 -10.65 -11.48
N LYS A 798 -9.42 -10.66 -12.37
CA LYS A 798 -9.24 -10.27 -13.77
C LYS A 798 -8.90 -8.79 -13.92
N GLU A 799 -9.63 -7.90 -13.24
CA GLU A 799 -9.38 -6.44 -13.29
C GLU A 799 -7.96 -6.12 -12.78
N LYS A 800 -7.51 -6.77 -11.71
CA LYS A 800 -6.13 -6.62 -11.19
C LYS A 800 -5.07 -7.12 -12.19
N ALA A 801 -5.35 -8.21 -12.92
CA ALA A 801 -4.46 -8.70 -13.97
C ALA A 801 -4.43 -7.78 -15.21
N GLU A 802 -5.56 -7.14 -15.55
CA GLU A 802 -5.66 -6.19 -16.67
C GLU A 802 -5.09 -4.80 -16.31
N SER A 803 -5.15 -4.36 -15.04
CA SER A 803 -4.61 -3.07 -14.60
C SER A 803 -3.07 -3.03 -14.57
N GLN A 804 -2.41 -4.14 -14.24
CA GLN A 804 -0.94 -4.25 -14.26
C GLN A 804 -0.33 -4.08 -15.68
N GLY A 805 -1.16 -4.08 -16.73
CA GLY A 805 -0.73 -3.83 -18.12
C GLY A 805 -0.85 -2.38 -18.61
N LYS A 806 -1.32 -1.42 -17.79
CA LYS A 806 -1.64 -0.05 -18.26
C LYS A 806 -1.15 1.09 -17.34
N GLY A 807 0.17 1.21 -17.19
CA GLY A 807 0.78 2.48 -16.78
C GLY A 807 0.73 3.52 -17.90
N GLY A 808 -0.35 4.31 -17.95
CA GLY A 808 -0.48 5.48 -18.84
C GLY A 808 -0.14 6.80 -18.13
N ASP A 809 -0.09 7.91 -18.88
CA ASP A 809 0.24 9.27 -18.38
C ASP A 809 -0.79 9.89 -17.40
N VAL A 810 -1.71 9.08 -16.87
CA VAL A 810 -2.98 9.47 -16.28
C VAL A 810 -3.01 9.23 -14.77
N VAL A 811 -3.40 10.26 -14.02
CA VAL A 811 -3.40 10.25 -12.54
C VAL A 811 -4.53 9.41 -11.95
N LEU A 812 -5.77 9.54 -12.43
CA LEU A 812 -6.90 8.88 -11.80
C LEU A 812 -6.92 7.37 -12.10
N GLN A 813 -6.72 6.57 -11.04
CA GLN A 813 -6.76 5.13 -11.08
C GLN A 813 -7.88 4.60 -10.18
N LYS A 814 -8.69 3.65 -10.70
CA LYS A 814 -9.92 3.21 -10.01
C LYS A 814 -9.66 2.51 -8.68
N ASN A 815 -8.56 1.78 -8.57
CA ASN A 815 -8.25 0.89 -7.44
C ASN A 815 -7.00 1.32 -6.65
N ARG A 816 -6.57 2.56 -6.81
CA ARG A 816 -5.36 3.11 -6.19
C ARG A 816 -5.60 4.55 -5.76
N TRP A 817 -5.00 4.95 -4.63
CA TRP A 817 -4.91 6.34 -4.21
C TRP A 817 -3.62 6.97 -4.70
N VAL A 818 -3.71 8.21 -5.16
CA VAL A 818 -2.58 9.01 -5.64
C VAL A 818 -2.57 10.37 -4.92
N PRO A 819 -1.46 10.78 -4.28
CA PRO A 819 -1.40 12.06 -3.59
C PRO A 819 -1.32 13.23 -4.56
N VAL A 820 -2.01 14.31 -4.23
CA VAL A 820 -2.00 15.57 -4.97
C VAL A 820 -1.85 16.76 -4.03
N LYS A 821 -1.03 17.74 -4.42
CA LYS A 821 -0.57 18.83 -3.54
C LYS A 821 -1.46 20.05 -3.65
N LEU A 822 -1.97 20.57 -2.53
CA LEU A 822 -2.69 21.84 -2.50
C LEU A 822 -1.71 22.98 -2.88
N ARG A 823 -1.91 23.58 -4.07
CA ARG A 823 -1.08 24.67 -4.59
C ARG A 823 -1.64 26.05 -4.27
N GLU A 824 -2.97 26.21 -4.25
CA GLU A 824 -3.64 27.49 -4.01
C GLU A 824 -5.01 27.29 -3.33
N ARG A 825 -5.36 28.18 -2.41
CA ARG A 825 -6.69 28.33 -1.81
C ARG A 825 -7.17 29.76 -2.08
N LYS A 826 -8.12 29.93 -3.00
CA LYS A 826 -8.67 31.23 -3.40
C LYS A 826 -10.08 31.41 -2.84
N GLU A 827 -10.30 32.51 -2.12
CA GLU A 827 -11.64 32.88 -1.65
C GLU A 827 -12.55 33.34 -2.79
N LEU A 828 -13.79 32.86 -2.80
CA LEU A 828 -14.85 33.26 -3.74
C LEU A 828 -16.04 33.90 -2.99
N SER A 829 -16.35 33.41 -1.80
CA SER A 829 -17.26 34.04 -0.84
C SER A 829 -16.86 33.64 0.60
N GLU A 830 -17.51 34.24 1.60
CA GLU A 830 -17.31 33.97 3.03
C GLU A 830 -17.21 32.47 3.36
N ASP A 831 -18.02 31.64 2.71
CA ASP A 831 -18.06 30.18 2.92
C ASP A 831 -17.62 29.35 1.71
N THR A 832 -17.08 29.95 0.64
CA THR A 832 -16.74 29.22 -0.61
C THR A 832 -15.33 29.55 -1.10
N ARG A 833 -14.56 28.51 -1.41
CA ARG A 833 -13.20 28.63 -1.96
C ARG A 833 -13.02 27.75 -3.20
N CYS A 834 -12.14 28.20 -4.10
CA CYS A 834 -11.53 27.35 -5.09
C CYS A 834 -10.21 26.80 -4.54
N PHE A 835 -9.99 25.49 -4.69
CA PHE A 835 -8.79 24.78 -4.28
C PHE A 835 -8.10 24.23 -5.52
N THR A 836 -6.89 24.72 -5.81
CA THR A 836 -6.08 24.26 -6.94
C THR A 836 -5.10 23.21 -6.46
N PHE A 837 -5.19 22.00 -7.00
CA PHE A 837 -4.31 20.88 -6.68
C PHE A 837 -3.35 20.61 -7.83
N GLY A 838 -2.08 20.34 -7.52
CA GLY A 838 -1.08 19.89 -8.48
C GLY A 838 -1.04 18.37 -8.54
N LEU A 839 -0.99 17.85 -9.77
CA LEU A 839 -0.78 16.44 -10.06
C LEU A 839 0.66 16.00 -9.68
N PRO A 840 0.94 14.68 -9.58
CA PRO A 840 2.29 14.17 -9.32
C PRO A 840 3.30 14.61 -10.38
N ASP A 841 4.56 14.80 -9.98
CA ASP A 841 5.61 15.31 -10.88
C ASP A 841 5.83 14.35 -12.07
N GLY A 842 5.68 14.89 -13.29
CA GLY A 842 5.77 14.15 -14.55
C GLY A 842 4.42 13.72 -15.13
N MET A 843 3.38 13.57 -14.31
CA MET A 843 2.00 13.36 -14.77
C MET A 843 1.35 14.69 -15.15
N LYS A 844 0.51 14.68 -16.19
CA LYS A 844 -0.15 15.89 -16.71
C LYS A 844 -1.65 15.77 -16.81
N ASP A 845 -2.14 14.54 -17.02
CA ASP A 845 -3.52 14.27 -17.34
C ASP A 845 -4.22 13.73 -16.07
N LEU A 846 -5.28 14.40 -15.64
CA LEU A 846 -6.15 13.90 -14.59
C LEU A 846 -6.88 12.63 -15.06
N GLY A 847 -7.35 12.60 -16.31
CA GLY A 847 -8.07 11.48 -16.92
C GLY A 847 -9.53 11.36 -16.49
N LEU A 848 -10.17 12.49 -16.19
CA LEU A 848 -11.58 12.53 -15.77
C LEU A 848 -12.51 12.76 -16.97
N GLY A 849 -13.54 11.92 -17.12
CA GLY A 849 -14.63 12.16 -18.06
C GLY A 849 -15.57 13.27 -17.57
N THR A 850 -16.13 14.06 -18.48
CA THR A 850 -17.13 15.08 -18.11
C THR A 850 -18.37 14.39 -17.52
N CYS A 851 -18.93 14.97 -16.46
CA CYS A 851 -19.97 14.39 -15.57
C CYS A 851 -19.48 13.35 -14.55
N GLN A 852 -18.22 12.90 -14.61
CA GLN A 852 -17.65 12.02 -13.58
C GLN A 852 -17.09 12.81 -12.39
N HIS A 853 -16.85 12.11 -11.29
CA HIS A 853 -16.32 12.64 -10.03
C HIS A 853 -14.95 12.06 -9.71
N ILE A 854 -14.18 12.80 -8.91
CA ILE A 854 -13.05 12.25 -8.15
C ILE A 854 -13.51 11.91 -6.74
N GLN A 855 -12.94 10.87 -6.15
CA GLN A 855 -12.99 10.68 -4.71
C GLN A 855 -11.75 11.35 -4.11
N LEU A 856 -11.96 12.22 -3.12
CA LEU A 856 -10.90 12.86 -2.35
C LEU A 856 -10.87 12.26 -0.94
N GLY A 857 -9.69 11.80 -0.53
CA GLY A 857 -9.41 11.14 0.75
C GLY A 857 -8.51 12.01 1.63
N PHE A 858 -8.75 11.93 2.94
CA PHE A 858 -7.89 12.53 3.96
C PHE A 858 -7.81 11.59 5.18
N HIS A 859 -6.70 11.59 5.90
CA HIS A 859 -6.41 10.58 6.91
C HIS A 859 -6.89 10.98 8.31
N MET A 860 -7.57 10.04 8.98
CA MET A 860 -8.03 10.16 10.36
C MET A 860 -7.50 8.97 11.17
N GLU A 861 -7.47 9.12 12.50
CA GLU A 861 -7.20 8.08 13.52
C GLU A 861 -7.75 6.67 13.15
N ASP A 862 -9.02 6.57 12.75
CA ASP A 862 -9.69 5.27 12.55
C ASP A 862 -9.82 4.79 11.10
N LYS A 863 -9.78 5.72 10.12
CA LYS A 863 -10.05 5.45 8.70
C LYS A 863 -9.74 6.65 7.81
N MET A 864 -9.73 6.43 6.50
CA MET A 864 -9.72 7.52 5.53
C MET A 864 -11.10 8.18 5.42
N LEU A 865 -11.14 9.50 5.60
CA LEU A 865 -12.31 10.34 5.34
C LEU A 865 -12.45 10.57 3.83
N ILE A 866 -13.33 9.82 3.17
CA ILE A 866 -13.53 9.88 1.71
C ILE A 866 -14.77 10.71 1.35
N ARG A 867 -14.67 11.65 0.40
CA ARG A 867 -15.81 12.41 -0.17
C ARG A 867 -15.67 12.57 -1.69
N SER A 868 -16.77 12.46 -2.42
CA SER A 868 -16.79 12.69 -3.87
C SER A 868 -16.90 14.18 -4.20
N TYR A 869 -16.17 14.63 -5.21
CA TYR A 869 -16.21 16.00 -5.75
C TYR A 869 -16.16 15.98 -7.28
N THR A 870 -16.85 16.90 -7.94
CA THR A 870 -16.60 17.21 -9.35
C THR A 870 -15.61 18.37 -9.45
N PRO A 871 -14.47 18.21 -10.13
CA PRO A 871 -13.62 19.32 -10.50
C PRO A 871 -14.31 20.32 -11.42
N THR A 872 -13.93 21.59 -11.27
CA THR A 872 -14.35 22.70 -12.13
C THR A 872 -13.35 22.97 -13.26
N ARG A 873 -12.13 22.42 -13.13
CA ARG A 873 -11.13 22.23 -14.18
C ARG A 873 -10.30 20.96 -13.88
N PRO A 874 -9.76 20.25 -14.89
CA PRO A 874 -10.03 20.39 -16.32
C PRO A 874 -11.44 19.87 -16.68
N LEU A 875 -11.97 20.28 -17.83
CA LEU A 875 -13.32 19.94 -18.30
C LEU A 875 -13.34 19.27 -19.69
N LEU A 876 -12.26 19.41 -20.46
CA LEU A 876 -12.05 18.81 -21.77
C LEU A 876 -10.84 17.86 -21.67
N PRO A 877 -10.87 16.66 -22.30
CA PRO A 877 -9.73 15.75 -22.29
C PRO A 877 -8.54 16.33 -23.06
N ASP A 878 -7.32 15.86 -22.76
CA ASP A 878 -6.12 16.17 -23.54
C ASP A 878 -6.31 15.70 -25.00
N PRO A 879 -6.04 16.54 -26.01
CA PRO A 879 -6.16 16.18 -27.43
C PRO A 879 -5.09 15.18 -27.92
N LYS A 880 -5.12 13.95 -27.37
CA LYS A 880 -4.40 12.79 -27.92
C LYS A 880 -5.14 12.31 -29.18
N ASP A 881 -4.52 12.54 -30.33
CA ASP A 881 -4.97 12.23 -31.69
C ASP A 881 -6.30 12.89 -32.17
N HIS A 882 -6.19 14.14 -32.61
CA HIS A 882 -7.01 14.65 -33.72
C HIS A 882 -6.13 15.31 -34.79
N ASP A 883 -6.55 15.16 -36.05
CA ASP A 883 -5.79 15.48 -37.26
C ASP A 883 -5.36 16.96 -37.36
N GLN A 884 -4.22 17.22 -38.02
CA GLN A 884 -3.60 18.56 -38.11
C GLN A 884 -4.32 19.53 -39.08
N SER A 885 -5.65 19.49 -39.17
CA SER A 885 -6.43 20.06 -40.28
C SER A 885 -7.45 21.15 -39.90
N SER A 886 -7.35 21.76 -38.71
CA SER A 886 -8.31 22.78 -38.24
C SER A 886 -7.69 24.05 -37.61
N GLN A 887 -6.47 24.45 -37.99
CA GLN A 887 -5.94 25.79 -37.67
C GLN A 887 -6.67 26.91 -38.43
N GLN A 888 -7.88 27.29 -37.99
CA GLN A 888 -8.48 28.59 -38.33
C GLN A 888 -9.67 28.96 -37.43
N ASN A 889 -9.41 29.67 -36.33
CA ASN A 889 -9.83 31.07 -36.10
C ASN A 889 -9.36 31.56 -34.72
N GLY A 890 -8.89 32.80 -34.63
CA GLY A 890 -8.24 33.32 -33.43
C GLY A 890 -9.18 33.88 -32.36
N ALA A 891 -8.57 34.29 -31.25
CA ALA A 891 -9.13 34.92 -30.04
C ALA A 891 -9.72 34.01 -28.93
N SER A 892 -10.07 32.74 -29.20
CA SER A 892 -10.55 31.79 -28.16
C SER A 892 -9.50 30.81 -27.61
N ASP A 893 -8.32 30.71 -28.25
CA ASP A 893 -7.29 29.69 -27.95
C ASP A 893 -6.77 29.68 -26.50
N GLY A 894 -6.84 30.81 -25.78
CA GLY A 894 -6.29 30.92 -24.42
C GLY A 894 -7.14 30.20 -23.37
N GLU A 895 -8.44 30.49 -23.34
CA GLU A 895 -9.35 29.98 -22.31
C GLU A 895 -9.73 28.53 -22.56
N VAL A 896 -9.85 28.10 -23.82
CA VAL A 896 -10.07 26.68 -24.16
C VAL A 896 -8.90 25.82 -23.67
N ARG A 897 -7.65 26.28 -23.83
CA ARG A 897 -6.45 25.58 -23.32
C ARG A 897 -6.37 25.57 -21.80
N ALA A 898 -6.87 26.61 -21.13
CA ALA A 898 -6.97 26.63 -19.67
C ALA A 898 -8.06 25.69 -19.11
N MET A 899 -8.95 25.16 -19.96
CA MET A 899 -10.02 24.23 -19.59
C MET A 899 -9.74 22.77 -20.04
N GLN A 900 -8.61 22.54 -20.73
CA GLN A 900 -8.15 21.23 -21.16
C GLN A 900 -7.33 20.53 -20.06
N ASP A 901 -7.42 19.20 -20.05
CA ASP A 901 -6.52 18.33 -19.31
C ASP A 901 -5.10 18.40 -19.89
N GLY A 902 -4.09 17.95 -19.15
CA GLY A 902 -2.68 18.10 -19.52
C GLY A 902 -1.98 19.32 -18.88
N ALA A 903 -2.72 20.11 -18.08
CA ALA A 903 -2.20 21.29 -17.38
C ALA A 903 -1.33 20.96 -16.15
N GLY A 904 -1.34 19.72 -15.65
CA GLY A 904 -0.65 19.34 -14.41
C GLY A 904 -1.36 19.80 -13.12
N THR A 905 -2.59 20.31 -13.22
CA THR A 905 -3.41 20.79 -12.10
C THR A 905 -4.90 20.54 -12.30
N PHE A 906 -5.67 20.40 -11.22
CA PHE A 906 -7.13 20.45 -11.23
C PHE A 906 -7.69 21.41 -10.17
N GLU A 907 -8.92 21.88 -10.35
CA GLU A 907 -9.59 22.82 -9.44
C GLU A 907 -10.85 22.22 -8.84
N LEU A 908 -11.06 22.39 -7.52
CA LEU A 908 -12.32 22.11 -6.84
C LEU A 908 -12.92 23.40 -6.27
N VAL A 909 -14.16 23.75 -6.63
CA VAL A 909 -14.95 24.74 -5.88
C VAL A 909 -15.72 24.04 -4.76
N VAL A 910 -15.37 24.34 -3.50
CA VAL A 910 -15.95 23.67 -2.33
C VAL A 910 -16.50 24.68 -1.32
N LYS A 911 -17.72 24.41 -0.84
CA LYS A 911 -18.40 25.17 0.21
C LYS A 911 -18.02 24.64 1.60
N THR A 912 -17.52 25.54 2.45
CA THR A 912 -17.06 25.32 3.81
C THR A 912 -18.23 25.40 4.78
N TYR A 913 -18.63 24.26 5.34
CA TYR A 913 -19.68 24.24 6.36
C TYR A 913 -19.04 24.52 7.73
N PHE A 914 -18.85 25.79 8.08
CA PHE A 914 -18.20 26.18 9.34
C PHE A 914 -18.89 25.60 10.60
N PRO A 915 -18.15 25.42 11.70
CA PRO A 915 -18.73 25.17 13.02
C PRO A 915 -19.55 26.37 13.53
N SER A 916 -20.51 26.11 14.43
CA SER A 916 -21.22 27.11 15.23
C SER A 916 -21.50 26.55 16.62
N ALA A 917 -22.06 27.34 17.55
CA ALA A 917 -22.41 26.85 18.90
C ALA A 917 -23.39 25.65 18.88
N GLU A 918 -24.12 25.46 17.78
CA GLU A 918 -25.11 24.41 17.59
C GLU A 918 -24.55 23.13 16.95
N GLN A 919 -23.45 23.21 16.18
CA GLN A 919 -22.96 22.13 15.32
C GLN A 919 -21.44 22.20 15.01
N PRO A 920 -20.75 21.06 14.84
CA PRO A 920 -19.29 20.99 14.59
C PRO A 920 -18.85 21.29 13.15
N GLY A 921 -19.78 21.64 12.25
CA GLY A 921 -19.48 21.87 10.83
C GLY A 921 -19.23 20.60 10.01
N GLY A 922 -18.75 20.78 8.78
CA GLY A 922 -18.40 19.71 7.85
C GLY A 922 -16.91 19.36 7.91
N ALA A 923 -16.60 18.09 8.20
CA ALA A 923 -15.23 17.56 8.31
C ALA A 923 -14.34 17.94 7.12
N MET A 924 -14.49 17.27 5.97
CA MET A 924 -13.63 17.48 4.80
C MET A 924 -13.56 18.95 4.35
N SER A 925 -14.67 19.70 4.42
CA SER A 925 -14.66 21.09 3.98
C SER A 925 -14.02 22.08 4.97
N ASN A 926 -13.89 21.75 6.26
CA ASN A 926 -13.02 22.50 7.17
C ASN A 926 -11.57 22.00 7.13
N ILE A 927 -11.34 20.70 6.87
CA ILE A 927 -9.99 20.16 6.65
C ILE A 927 -9.34 20.87 5.47
N LEU A 928 -9.96 20.82 4.28
CA LEU A 928 -9.48 21.51 3.08
C LEU A 928 -9.25 23.01 3.28
N ASP A 929 -10.01 23.65 4.16
CA ASP A 929 -9.90 25.10 4.47
C ASP A 929 -8.82 25.45 5.52
N CYS A 930 -8.38 24.50 6.34
CA CYS A 930 -7.39 24.73 7.40
C CYS A 930 -5.99 24.17 7.09
N ILE A 931 -5.86 23.09 6.31
CA ILE A 931 -4.54 22.49 6.01
C ILE A 931 -3.54 23.51 5.41
N PRO A 932 -2.24 23.42 5.69
CA PRO A 932 -1.24 24.27 5.04
C PRO A 932 -1.24 24.17 3.49
N ILE A 933 -0.66 25.17 2.82
CA ILE A 933 -0.40 25.10 1.37
C ILE A 933 0.88 24.29 1.17
N GLY A 934 0.85 23.33 0.24
CA GLY A 934 1.90 22.33 0.02
C GLY A 934 1.51 20.92 0.48
N GLU A 935 0.52 20.80 1.36
CA GLU A 935 -0.03 19.54 1.87
C GLU A 935 -0.55 18.60 0.77
N GLU A 936 -0.44 17.30 1.02
CA GLU A 936 -0.98 16.24 0.16
C GLU A 936 -2.38 15.83 0.63
N VAL A 937 -3.30 15.63 -0.33
CA VAL A 937 -4.56 14.89 -0.13
C VAL A 937 -4.61 13.75 -1.14
N GLU A 938 -5.31 12.67 -0.83
CA GLU A 938 -5.40 11.51 -1.72
C GLU A 938 -6.53 11.66 -2.74
N VAL A 939 -6.30 11.28 -4.00
CA VAL A 939 -7.36 11.18 -5.02
C VAL A 939 -7.42 9.81 -5.69
N ARG A 940 -8.64 9.42 -6.06
CA ARG A 940 -8.98 8.13 -6.71
C ARG A 940 -10.15 8.33 -7.67
N GLY A 941 -10.17 7.58 -8.77
CA GLY A 941 -11.26 7.66 -9.75
C GLY A 941 -10.88 7.13 -11.14
N PRO A 942 -11.58 7.55 -12.20
CA PRO A 942 -12.84 8.31 -12.16
C PRO A 942 -13.99 7.50 -11.55
N THR A 943 -14.98 8.18 -10.97
CA THR A 943 -16.21 7.56 -10.44
C THR A 943 -17.48 8.25 -10.97
N GLY A 944 -18.63 7.58 -10.86
CA GLY A 944 -19.88 7.99 -11.51
C GLY A 944 -20.11 7.22 -12.81
N GLU A 945 -21.39 6.93 -13.11
CA GLU A 945 -21.80 6.09 -14.24
C GLU A 945 -22.12 6.88 -15.51
N ILE A 946 -22.12 8.22 -15.44
CA ILE A 946 -22.45 9.14 -16.55
C ILE A 946 -21.16 9.75 -17.09
N THR A 947 -20.98 9.68 -18.41
CA THR A 947 -19.89 10.38 -19.12
C THR A 947 -20.44 11.14 -20.34
N TYR A 948 -20.22 12.45 -20.42
CA TYR A 948 -20.58 13.24 -21.61
C TYR A 948 -19.45 13.27 -22.64
N SER A 949 -19.70 12.68 -23.82
CA SER A 949 -18.73 12.60 -24.91
C SER A 949 -18.74 13.85 -25.82
N GLY A 950 -19.86 14.57 -25.87
CA GLY A 950 -20.08 15.70 -26.78
C GLY A 950 -21.20 15.45 -27.79
N ASN A 951 -21.61 16.48 -28.53
CA ASN A 951 -22.66 16.43 -29.55
C ASN A 951 -23.99 15.81 -29.07
N GLY A 952 -24.34 15.99 -27.80
CA GLY A 952 -25.52 15.42 -27.16
C GLY A 952 -25.40 13.94 -26.78
N VAL A 953 -24.23 13.31 -26.93
CA VAL A 953 -24.00 11.89 -26.66
C VAL A 953 -23.45 11.67 -25.24
N PHE A 954 -24.10 10.78 -24.51
CA PHE A 954 -23.74 10.34 -23.15
C PHE A 954 -23.55 8.83 -23.15
N ASP A 955 -22.53 8.34 -22.45
CA ASP A 955 -22.54 6.98 -21.89
C ASP A 955 -23.18 7.07 -20.50
N ILE A 956 -24.21 6.26 -20.23
CA ILE A 956 -24.79 6.08 -18.91
C ILE A 956 -24.84 4.59 -18.60
N SER A 957 -24.09 4.15 -17.58
CA SER A 957 -24.02 2.76 -17.13
C SER A 957 -23.62 1.75 -18.23
N GLY A 958 -22.84 2.19 -19.23
CA GLY A 958 -22.43 1.39 -20.39
C GLY A 958 -23.40 1.42 -21.57
N GLN A 959 -24.38 2.34 -21.58
CA GLN A 959 -25.34 2.53 -22.66
C GLN A 959 -25.18 3.90 -23.31
N GLU A 960 -24.89 3.93 -24.62
CA GLU A 960 -24.85 5.18 -25.38
C GLU A 960 -26.27 5.71 -25.62
N MET A 961 -26.54 6.92 -25.11
CA MET A 961 -27.80 7.64 -25.29
C MET A 961 -27.55 9.04 -25.85
N LYS A 962 -28.51 9.54 -26.64
CA LYS A 962 -28.39 10.84 -27.31
C LYS A 962 -29.57 11.77 -27.02
N PHE A 963 -29.26 12.94 -26.49
CA PHE A 963 -30.23 13.97 -26.12
C PHE A 963 -29.88 15.32 -26.80
N THR A 964 -30.89 16.14 -27.06
CA THR A 964 -30.75 17.49 -27.65
C THR A 964 -31.26 18.60 -26.73
N LYS A 965 -32.04 18.23 -25.71
CA LYS A 965 -32.63 19.11 -24.70
C LYS A 965 -32.28 18.57 -23.33
N ILE A 966 -31.41 19.28 -22.60
CA ILE A 966 -31.01 18.91 -21.26
C ILE A 966 -31.64 19.84 -20.23
N ASN A 967 -32.31 19.24 -19.27
CA ASN A 967 -32.77 19.87 -18.04
C ASN A 967 -31.76 19.54 -16.93
N LEU A 968 -31.41 20.53 -16.12
CA LEU A 968 -30.56 20.37 -14.94
C LEU A 968 -31.32 20.93 -13.73
N VAL A 969 -31.48 20.13 -12.67
CA VAL A 969 -32.03 20.60 -11.39
C VAL A 969 -30.95 20.44 -10.33
N LEU A 970 -30.30 21.56 -10.01
CA LEU A 970 -29.06 21.64 -9.26
C LEU A 970 -29.32 22.39 -7.94
N GLY A 971 -28.63 22.01 -6.86
CA GLY A 971 -28.80 22.67 -5.57
C GLY A 971 -27.51 22.76 -4.76
N GLY A 972 -27.09 23.98 -4.41
CA GLY A 972 -25.83 24.24 -3.72
C GLY A 972 -24.62 23.69 -4.49
N SER A 973 -23.76 22.92 -3.80
CA SER A 973 -22.60 22.26 -4.41
C SER A 973 -22.96 21.26 -5.52
N GLY A 974 -24.23 20.85 -5.66
CA GLY A 974 -24.70 20.07 -6.81
C GLY A 974 -24.60 20.82 -8.14
N LEU A 975 -24.25 22.11 -8.14
CA LEU A 975 -23.94 22.87 -9.35
C LEU A 975 -22.70 22.34 -10.10
N THR A 976 -21.66 21.86 -9.43
CA THR A 976 -20.37 21.56 -10.09
C THR A 976 -20.42 20.48 -11.19
N PRO A 977 -21.13 19.34 -11.07
CA PRO A 977 -21.31 18.44 -12.22
C PRO A 977 -22.13 19.06 -13.36
N GLY A 978 -23.13 19.87 -13.04
CA GLY A 978 -23.90 20.62 -14.05
C GLY A 978 -23.04 21.67 -14.77
N TYR A 979 -22.17 22.38 -14.06
CA TYR A 979 -21.23 23.35 -14.62
C TYR A 979 -20.26 22.69 -15.61
N ALA A 980 -19.70 21.53 -15.25
CA ALA A 980 -18.82 20.76 -16.14
C ALA A 980 -19.52 20.38 -17.47
N LEU A 981 -20.79 19.95 -17.40
CA LEU A 981 -21.60 19.64 -18.57
C LEU A 981 -21.96 20.89 -19.39
N ILE A 982 -22.39 21.98 -18.74
CA ILE A 982 -22.71 23.27 -19.38
C ILE A 982 -21.49 23.80 -20.15
N ALA A 983 -20.33 23.84 -19.51
CA ALA A 983 -19.11 24.35 -20.12
C ALA A 983 -18.72 23.54 -21.36
N ARG A 984 -18.67 22.20 -21.27
CA ARG A 984 -18.32 21.36 -22.43
C ARG A 984 -19.33 21.50 -23.58
N ALA A 985 -20.63 21.52 -23.29
CA ALA A 985 -21.66 21.65 -24.34
C ALA A 985 -21.73 23.06 -24.97
N LEU A 986 -21.27 24.09 -24.27
CA LEU A 986 -21.18 25.44 -24.83
C LEU A 986 -19.89 25.68 -25.62
N LEU A 987 -18.75 25.15 -25.15
CA LEU A 987 -17.44 25.22 -25.82
C LEU A 987 -17.35 24.29 -27.04
N GLY A 988 -18.20 23.25 -27.13
CA GLY A 988 -18.28 22.33 -28.26
C GLY A 988 -18.66 23.02 -29.58
N ALA A 989 -17.73 23.03 -30.54
CA ALA A 989 -17.93 23.65 -31.84
C ALA A 989 -18.96 22.88 -32.70
N GLY A 990 -20.14 23.47 -32.88
CA GLY A 990 -21.23 22.91 -33.69
C GLY A 990 -22.38 22.27 -32.90
N GLU A 991 -22.36 22.29 -31.57
CA GLU A 991 -23.40 21.64 -30.77
C GLU A 991 -24.75 22.40 -30.75
N GLU A 992 -25.79 21.82 -31.34
CA GLU A 992 -27.17 22.32 -31.28
C GLU A 992 -27.87 22.08 -29.92
N MET A 993 -27.21 21.42 -28.97
CA MET A 993 -27.77 21.07 -27.66
C MET A 993 -28.23 22.32 -26.90
N GLN A 994 -29.43 22.25 -26.33
CA GLN A 994 -29.98 23.31 -25.48
C GLN A 994 -30.06 22.85 -24.03
N VAL A 995 -29.79 23.76 -23.09
CA VAL A 995 -29.73 23.48 -21.65
C VAL A 995 -30.65 24.42 -20.88
N ARG A 996 -31.44 23.88 -19.95
CA ARG A 996 -32.24 24.64 -18.98
C ARG A 996 -31.83 24.24 -17.57
N VAL A 997 -31.50 25.21 -16.75
CA VAL A 997 -30.99 24.98 -15.39
C VAL A 997 -31.93 25.61 -14.38
N ILE A 998 -32.38 24.84 -13.40
CA ILE A 998 -32.87 25.37 -12.13
C ILE A 998 -31.72 25.24 -11.14
N ASP A 999 -31.25 26.38 -10.62
CA ASP A 999 -30.20 26.45 -9.61
C ASP A 999 -30.83 26.88 -8.27
N ALA A 1000 -30.82 25.99 -7.28
CA ALA A 1000 -31.57 26.15 -6.04
C ALA A 1000 -30.66 26.42 -4.84
N ASN A 1001 -30.72 27.64 -4.31
CA ASN A 1001 -29.81 28.14 -3.28
C ASN A 1001 -30.55 28.82 -2.11
N LYS A 1002 -29.79 29.25 -1.08
CA LYS A 1002 -30.37 29.99 0.05
C LYS A 1002 -30.47 31.47 -0.29
N SER A 1003 -29.33 32.14 -0.40
CA SER A 1003 -29.19 33.56 -0.70
C SER A 1003 -28.38 33.79 -1.99
N GLU A 1004 -28.29 35.04 -2.42
CA GLU A 1004 -27.46 35.46 -3.56
C GLU A 1004 -25.98 35.11 -3.40
N ALA A 1005 -25.47 35.03 -2.16
CA ALA A 1005 -24.08 34.68 -1.85
C ALA A 1005 -23.80 33.16 -1.84
N ASP A 1006 -24.85 32.34 -1.93
CA ASP A 1006 -24.73 30.87 -2.05
C ASP A 1006 -24.61 30.40 -3.50
N ILE A 1007 -24.81 31.28 -4.49
CA ILE A 1007 -24.74 30.95 -5.92
C ILE A 1007 -23.27 30.79 -6.32
N LEU A 1008 -22.84 29.53 -6.41
CA LEU A 1008 -21.50 29.17 -6.87
C LEU A 1008 -21.31 29.54 -8.36
N LEU A 1009 -20.08 29.92 -8.76
CA LEU A 1009 -19.69 30.19 -10.15
C LEU A 1009 -20.68 31.09 -10.93
N ARG A 1010 -21.23 32.09 -10.25
CA ARG A 1010 -22.30 32.92 -10.78
C ARG A 1010 -21.85 33.72 -12.01
N ASP A 1011 -20.71 34.40 -11.91
CA ASP A 1011 -20.25 35.30 -12.97
C ASP A 1011 -19.87 34.50 -14.23
N GLU A 1012 -19.33 33.29 -14.06
CA GLU A 1012 -19.07 32.34 -15.13
C GLU A 1012 -20.36 31.81 -15.78
N LEU A 1013 -21.42 31.55 -14.99
CA LEU A 1013 -22.73 31.15 -15.52
C LEU A 1013 -23.46 32.29 -16.23
N ASP A 1014 -23.46 33.50 -15.66
CA ASP A 1014 -24.04 34.70 -16.26
C ASP A 1014 -23.31 35.05 -17.58
N HIS A 1015 -22.00 34.81 -17.66
CA HIS A 1015 -21.21 34.87 -18.91
C HIS A 1015 -21.62 33.79 -19.92
N PHE A 1016 -21.65 32.51 -19.52
CA PHE A 1016 -22.12 31.40 -20.38
C PHE A 1016 -23.54 31.62 -20.93
N VAL A 1017 -24.46 32.17 -20.14
CA VAL A 1017 -25.81 32.52 -20.60
C VAL A 1017 -25.75 33.53 -21.76
N GLN A 1018 -24.94 34.59 -21.63
CA GLN A 1018 -24.76 35.62 -22.67
C GLN A 1018 -24.15 35.04 -23.96
N GLU A 1019 -23.07 34.25 -23.82
CA GLU A 1019 -22.37 33.61 -24.95
C GLU A 1019 -23.26 32.60 -25.71
N SER A 1020 -24.11 31.87 -24.97
CA SER A 1020 -24.90 30.74 -25.51
C SER A 1020 -25.88 31.10 -26.62
N LYS A 1021 -26.18 32.39 -26.82
CA LYS A 1021 -27.21 32.92 -27.75
C LYS A 1021 -28.60 32.28 -27.53
N GLY A 1022 -28.90 31.89 -26.29
CA GLY A 1022 -30.16 31.26 -25.89
C GLY A 1022 -30.16 29.73 -25.91
N ARG A 1023 -29.03 29.07 -26.24
CA ARG A 1023 -28.87 27.62 -26.00
C ARG A 1023 -29.00 27.31 -24.50
N LEU A 1024 -28.37 28.09 -23.63
CA LEU A 1024 -28.50 28.01 -22.17
C LEU A 1024 -29.58 28.98 -21.65
N LYS A 1025 -30.30 28.58 -20.60
CA LYS A 1025 -30.96 29.48 -19.66
C LYS A 1025 -30.77 28.95 -18.24
N VAL A 1026 -30.54 29.85 -17.29
CA VAL A 1026 -30.45 29.54 -15.85
C VAL A 1026 -31.56 30.27 -15.11
N ALA A 1027 -32.23 29.57 -14.20
CA ALA A 1027 -33.28 30.07 -13.34
C ALA A 1027 -32.87 29.85 -11.87
N HIS A 1028 -32.31 30.89 -11.27
CA HIS A 1028 -31.91 30.88 -9.86
C HIS A 1028 -33.14 30.96 -8.94
N VAL A 1029 -33.26 30.01 -8.01
CA VAL A 1029 -34.35 29.87 -7.05
C VAL A 1029 -33.78 30.03 -5.64
N LEU A 1030 -34.13 31.14 -4.97
CA LEU A 1030 -33.60 31.46 -3.64
C LEU A 1030 -34.67 31.30 -2.56
N SER A 1031 -34.34 30.56 -1.51
CA SER A 1031 -35.23 30.32 -0.37
C SER A 1031 -35.17 31.40 0.71
N HIS A 1032 -34.05 32.12 0.80
CA HIS A 1032 -33.78 33.22 1.73
C HIS A 1032 -33.12 34.41 0.99
N PRO A 1033 -33.74 34.93 -0.08
CA PRO A 1033 -33.18 36.02 -0.88
C PRO A 1033 -33.19 37.35 -0.13
N SER A 1034 -32.32 38.29 -0.53
CA SER A 1034 -32.44 39.68 -0.11
C SER A 1034 -33.69 40.37 -0.68
N GLU A 1035 -34.03 41.52 -0.11
CA GLU A 1035 -35.11 42.39 -0.64
C GLU A 1035 -34.85 42.84 -2.08
N LYS A 1036 -33.58 42.86 -2.52
CA LYS A 1036 -33.16 43.29 -3.87
C LYS A 1036 -33.26 42.19 -4.92
N TRP A 1037 -33.57 40.95 -4.54
CA TRP A 1037 -33.68 39.85 -5.49
C TRP A 1037 -34.94 40.00 -6.36
N GLU A 1038 -34.76 40.07 -7.68
CA GLU A 1038 -35.85 40.12 -8.66
C GLU A 1038 -36.18 38.74 -9.25
N GLY A 1039 -35.36 37.72 -8.96
CA GLY A 1039 -35.54 36.34 -9.40
C GLY A 1039 -36.55 35.52 -8.57
N ILE A 1040 -36.57 34.20 -8.82
CA ILE A 1040 -37.53 33.27 -8.23
C ILE A 1040 -37.29 33.14 -6.71
N LYS A 1041 -38.37 33.16 -5.92
CA LYS A 1041 -38.35 33.11 -4.46
C LYS A 1041 -39.06 31.86 -3.93
N GLY A 1042 -38.46 31.18 -2.95
CA GLY A 1042 -39.02 29.99 -2.30
C GLY A 1042 -38.17 28.73 -2.50
N HIS A 1043 -38.84 27.58 -2.63
CA HIS A 1043 -38.20 26.29 -2.90
C HIS A 1043 -38.68 25.74 -4.25
N VAL A 1044 -37.84 24.92 -4.88
CA VAL A 1044 -38.18 24.18 -6.11
C VAL A 1044 -39.49 23.41 -5.90
N ASN A 1045 -40.40 23.53 -6.87
CA ASN A 1045 -41.72 22.91 -6.87
C ASN A 1045 -42.14 22.58 -8.33
N ALA A 1046 -43.29 21.95 -8.51
CA ALA A 1046 -43.77 21.52 -9.82
C ALA A 1046 -44.00 22.67 -10.82
N ASP A 1047 -44.41 23.85 -10.36
CA ASP A 1047 -44.69 25.00 -11.21
C ASP A 1047 -43.39 25.63 -11.72
N ILE A 1048 -42.42 25.86 -10.83
CA ILE A 1048 -41.06 26.33 -11.20
C ILE A 1048 -40.40 25.36 -12.18
N ILE A 1049 -40.54 24.05 -11.96
CA ILE A 1049 -40.06 22.98 -12.86
C ILE A 1049 -40.70 23.12 -14.25
N ARG A 1050 -42.03 23.28 -14.32
CA ARG A 1050 -42.78 23.38 -15.58
C ARG A 1050 -42.54 24.67 -16.36
N ASP A 1051 -42.33 25.79 -15.66
CA ASP A 1051 -42.16 27.11 -16.27
C ASP A 1051 -40.74 27.33 -16.85
N ASN A 1052 -39.72 26.63 -16.33
CA ASN A 1052 -38.31 26.91 -16.66
C ASN A 1052 -37.60 25.80 -17.46
N LEU A 1053 -38.07 24.56 -17.40
CA LEU A 1053 -37.46 23.40 -18.05
C LEU A 1053 -38.16 23.01 -19.36
N PHE A 1054 -37.53 22.12 -20.13
CA PHE A 1054 -38.18 21.45 -21.26
C PHE A 1054 -39.16 20.36 -20.78
N PRO A 1055 -40.29 20.14 -21.46
CA PRO A 1055 -41.17 19.00 -21.19
C PRO A 1055 -40.51 17.65 -21.57
N PRO A 1056 -41.05 16.52 -21.08
CA PRO A 1056 -40.63 15.20 -21.53
C PRO A 1056 -40.95 14.98 -23.01
N GLY A 1057 -40.18 14.13 -23.68
CA GLY A 1057 -40.32 13.83 -25.10
C GLY A 1057 -38.99 13.43 -25.75
N GLU A 1058 -39.05 13.06 -27.03
CA GLU A 1058 -37.90 12.55 -27.78
C GLU A 1058 -36.70 13.50 -27.74
N GLY A 1059 -35.54 12.96 -27.31
CA GLY A 1059 -34.30 13.72 -27.14
C GLY A 1059 -34.27 14.70 -25.94
N SER A 1060 -35.21 14.58 -24.99
CA SER A 1060 -35.24 15.34 -23.73
C SER A 1060 -34.73 14.48 -22.58
N ALA A 1061 -33.90 15.02 -21.69
CA ALA A 1061 -33.45 14.34 -20.46
C ALA A 1061 -33.24 15.33 -19.31
N CYS A 1062 -33.29 14.84 -18.08
CA CYS A 1062 -33.20 15.61 -16.84
C CYS A 1062 -32.15 15.03 -15.88
N PHE A 1063 -31.09 15.79 -15.59
CA PHE A 1063 -30.06 15.40 -14.62
C PHE A 1063 -30.22 16.17 -13.30
N LEU A 1064 -30.12 15.45 -12.19
CA LEU A 1064 -30.43 15.96 -10.86
C LEU A 1064 -29.21 15.87 -9.93
N CYS A 1065 -28.88 16.95 -9.21
CA CYS A 1065 -27.89 16.90 -8.13
C CYS A 1065 -28.21 17.92 -7.02
N GLY A 1066 -28.07 17.53 -5.76
CA GLY A 1066 -28.29 18.43 -4.62
C GLY A 1066 -28.82 17.73 -3.36
N PRO A 1067 -29.30 18.50 -2.37
CA PRO A 1067 -29.73 17.95 -1.08
C PRO A 1067 -30.85 16.90 -1.24
N PRO A 1068 -30.79 15.72 -0.60
CA PRO A 1068 -31.80 14.66 -0.77
C PRO A 1068 -33.24 15.10 -0.51
N ALA A 1069 -33.46 16.08 0.38
CA ALA A 1069 -34.76 16.66 0.63
C ALA A 1069 -35.35 17.45 -0.57
N MET A 1070 -34.50 18.07 -1.41
CA MET A 1070 -34.92 18.70 -2.66
C MET A 1070 -35.23 17.64 -3.72
N ILE A 1071 -34.30 16.69 -3.89
CA ILE A 1071 -34.37 15.67 -4.93
C ILE A 1071 -35.59 14.75 -4.71
N GLN A 1072 -35.70 14.14 -3.53
CA GLN A 1072 -36.70 13.10 -3.24
C GLN A 1072 -38.10 13.65 -2.92
N LYS A 1073 -38.23 14.92 -2.49
CA LYS A 1073 -39.52 15.48 -2.03
C LYS A 1073 -40.09 16.58 -2.94
N ALA A 1074 -39.33 17.07 -3.90
CA ALA A 1074 -39.78 18.09 -4.85
C ALA A 1074 -39.45 17.73 -6.30
N ALA A 1075 -38.18 17.50 -6.63
CA ALA A 1075 -37.76 17.31 -8.02
C ALA A 1075 -38.28 16.00 -8.63
N LEU A 1076 -37.95 14.84 -8.05
CA LEU A 1076 -38.38 13.53 -8.57
C LEU A 1076 -39.90 13.39 -8.64
N PRO A 1077 -40.69 13.74 -7.59
CA PRO A 1077 -42.15 13.70 -7.68
C PRO A 1077 -42.71 14.59 -8.81
N ALA A 1078 -42.22 15.83 -8.93
CA ALA A 1078 -42.72 16.76 -9.94
C ALA A 1078 -42.37 16.37 -11.39
N LEU A 1079 -41.19 15.76 -11.60
CA LEU A 1079 -40.77 15.26 -12.91
C LEU A 1079 -41.56 14.01 -13.31
N ARG A 1080 -41.76 13.07 -12.38
CA ARG A 1080 -42.59 11.88 -12.58
C ARG A 1080 -44.06 12.24 -12.85
N ASP A 1081 -44.62 13.19 -12.10
CA ASP A 1081 -45.96 13.75 -12.32
C ASP A 1081 -46.08 14.59 -13.61
N TRP A 1082 -44.97 14.93 -14.27
CA TRP A 1082 -44.95 15.60 -15.58
C TRP A 1082 -44.79 14.62 -16.75
N GLY A 1083 -44.36 13.38 -16.48
CA GLY A 1083 -44.21 12.32 -17.47
C GLY A 1083 -42.77 11.98 -17.86
N PHE A 1084 -41.79 12.30 -17.01
CA PHE A 1084 -40.43 11.75 -17.11
C PHE A 1084 -40.32 10.39 -16.38
N GLU A 1085 -39.37 9.55 -16.79
CA GLU A 1085 -39.10 8.19 -16.32
C GLU A 1085 -37.64 8.06 -15.81
N GLU A 1086 -37.49 7.62 -14.56
CA GLU A 1086 -36.19 7.26 -13.97
C GLU A 1086 -35.48 6.15 -14.78
N ASP A 1087 -34.14 6.19 -14.79
CA ASP A 1087 -33.24 5.30 -15.55
C ASP A 1087 -33.39 5.34 -17.09
N LYS A 1088 -34.18 6.29 -17.63
CA LYS A 1088 -34.48 6.44 -19.06
C LYS A 1088 -34.35 7.88 -19.57
N ASP A 1089 -34.96 8.84 -18.86
CA ASP A 1089 -34.81 10.27 -19.14
C ASP A 1089 -34.72 11.14 -17.86
N VAL A 1090 -34.72 10.54 -16.66
CA VAL A 1090 -34.22 11.15 -15.41
C VAL A 1090 -33.01 10.39 -14.87
N PHE A 1091 -31.94 11.11 -14.58
CA PHE A 1091 -30.69 10.57 -14.04
C PHE A 1091 -30.21 11.39 -12.84
N GLY A 1092 -29.59 10.74 -11.86
CA GLY A 1092 -28.81 11.42 -10.81
C GLY A 1092 -27.34 11.53 -11.22
N PHE A 1093 -26.68 12.64 -10.86
CA PHE A 1093 -25.22 12.69 -10.78
C PHE A 1093 -24.76 12.04 -9.46
#